data_AF-A0A804LI65-F1
#
_entry.id   AF-A0A804LI65-F1
#
_cell.length_a   1.000
_cell.length_b   1.000
_cell.length_c   1.000
_cell.angle_alpha   90.00
_cell.angle_beta   90.00
_cell.angle_gamma   90.00
#
_symmetry.space_group_name_H-M   'P 1'
#
loop_
_entity.id
_entity.type
_entity.pdbx_description
1 polymer ?
#
loop_
_entity_poly.entity_id
_entity_poly.type
_entity_poly.pdbx_seq_one_letter_code
_entity_poly.pdbx_strand_id
1 'polypeptide(L)'
;MLGRSTIIIARRLCLIKNADYIAVMEEGHLVEMGTHDELLNLDGLYAELLRCEEATKLPKRMPTKNSRERKSLQAEDTSVSQYFQESSSPKMAKSPSLQRTHGMLQFWRSDTNRNSHDSPKDPSPPSEQTIDNGIPMVAIETERTPSIKRQDSFEMKLPDLPKVDVHRIQRQSSKNSDPDSPISPLLTSDPKNERSHSQTFSRPQSERDDTSSEHSELDEVQHQKPPSFWRLATLSIAEWPYALLVLVNWLQHFYFGIMGEKMTERIRRMMFSAMLRNEIGWFDKEENNADTLSLRLANDATFVRAAFSNRLSIFIQDTAAVSVALLIGILLGWRVALVALATLPVLVISAIAQKLWLAGFSRGIQEMHRKASLVLEDAVRNIYTVVAFCAGDKIMELYRLHLGKILKQSLVQGLAIGFGFGLSQFLLFACNALLLWYTAISVDKQHLTIATGLKEYILFSFASFALVEPFGLAPYILKRRKSLTSVFEIIDREPRIDPDDTTGLKPPNVYGSIEFKSVDFSYPARPDILVLSNFNLKVSGGQTVAVVGVLGSGKSTLISLIERFYDPVAGQVLLDGRDMKSFNLRWLRSHMGLIQQDPVIFSTTIRENIIYARHNATEAEMKEAARIANAHHFISSLPHGYDTHVGMRGVDLTPGQKQRIAIARVVLKNAPILLLDEASSAIESESSRVVQEALDTLVMGNKTTILIAHRAAMMKHVDNIVVLNGGRIVEQGTHDSLMDQNGLYVRLMQPHFGKGLRQHRLM
;
A
#
# COMPACT_ATOMS: atom_id res chain seq x y z
N MET A 1 45.03 -8.12 -2.28
CA MET A 1 44.41 -9.27 -1.59
C MET A 1 44.69 -10.51 -2.42
N LEU A 2 45.55 -11.42 -1.99
CA LEU A 2 45.90 -12.60 -2.80
C LEU A 2 44.84 -13.70 -2.65
N GLY A 3 44.55 -14.42 -3.73
CA GLY A 3 43.65 -15.58 -3.74
C GLY A 3 42.14 -15.28 -3.82
N ARG A 4 41.71 -14.12 -4.34
CA ARG A 4 40.28 -13.81 -4.59
C ARG A 4 40.06 -13.05 -5.90
N SER A 5 39.36 -13.68 -6.85
CA SER A 5 38.81 -12.99 -8.02
C SER A 5 37.78 -11.95 -7.57
N THR A 6 37.90 -10.70 -8.03
CA THR A 6 37.05 -9.58 -7.59
C THR A 6 36.41 -8.91 -8.79
N ILE A 7 35.09 -9.03 -8.93
CA ILE A 7 34.32 -8.39 -10.00
C ILE A 7 33.82 -7.02 -9.50
N ILE A 8 34.08 -5.95 -10.25
CA ILE A 8 33.73 -4.58 -9.88
C ILE A 8 32.83 -3.97 -10.97
N ILE A 9 31.56 -3.73 -10.65
CA ILE A 9 30.64 -2.97 -11.52
C ILE A 9 30.88 -1.48 -11.27
N ALA A 10 31.60 -0.82 -12.18
CA ALA A 10 32.11 0.53 -11.97
C ALA A 10 31.20 1.62 -12.56
N ARG A 11 30.63 2.46 -11.69
CA ARG A 11 29.97 3.74 -12.10
C ARG A 11 30.95 4.91 -12.28
N ARG A 12 32.27 4.66 -12.18
CA ARG A 12 33.37 5.62 -12.39
C ARG A 12 34.60 4.85 -12.87
N LEU A 13 35.13 5.23 -14.02
CA LEU A 13 36.20 4.51 -14.71
C LEU A 13 37.53 4.62 -13.95
N CYS A 14 37.70 5.69 -13.17
CA CYS A 14 38.84 5.87 -12.28
C CYS A 14 38.96 4.81 -11.15
N LEU A 15 37.95 3.97 -10.92
CA LEU A 15 37.99 2.87 -9.95
C LEU A 15 38.47 1.53 -10.55
N ILE A 16 38.57 1.43 -11.88
CA ILE A 16 38.93 0.19 -12.60
C ILE A 16 40.20 0.29 -13.45
N LYS A 17 40.93 1.41 -13.40
CA LYS A 17 42.26 1.53 -14.06
C LYS A 17 43.25 0.44 -13.64
N ASN A 18 43.07 -0.13 -12.43
CA ASN A 18 43.92 -1.17 -11.85
C ASN A 18 43.20 -2.54 -11.80
N ALA A 19 42.20 -2.77 -12.66
CA ALA A 19 41.55 -4.08 -12.80
C ALA A 19 42.33 -4.94 -13.79
N ASP A 20 42.54 -6.23 -13.47
CA ASP A 20 43.28 -7.17 -14.31
C ASP A 20 42.62 -7.39 -15.69
N TYR A 21 41.29 -7.17 -15.76
CA TYR A 21 40.51 -7.16 -16.99
C TYR A 21 39.31 -6.23 -16.85
N ILE A 22 38.99 -5.50 -17.92
CA ILE A 22 37.85 -4.60 -18.04
C ILE A 22 36.91 -5.14 -19.12
N ALA A 23 35.61 -4.97 -18.93
CA ALA A 23 34.56 -5.40 -19.84
C ALA A 23 33.54 -4.27 -20.02
N VAL A 24 33.30 -3.84 -21.25
CA VAL A 24 32.31 -2.81 -21.60
C VAL A 24 31.04 -3.47 -22.09
N MET A 25 29.90 -3.06 -21.52
CA MET A 25 28.58 -3.53 -21.92
C MET A 25 27.70 -2.39 -22.40
N GLU A 26 27.03 -2.61 -23.52
CA GLU A 26 26.05 -1.70 -24.13
C GLU A 26 24.79 -2.50 -24.47
N GLU A 27 23.61 -1.98 -24.13
CA GLU A 27 22.28 -2.62 -24.28
C GLU A 27 22.17 -4.09 -23.78
N GLY A 28 23.10 -4.54 -22.93
CA GLY A 28 23.16 -5.91 -22.40
C GLY A 28 24.12 -6.84 -23.15
N HIS A 29 24.70 -6.39 -24.27
CA HIS A 29 25.76 -7.07 -25.00
C HIS A 29 27.14 -6.66 -24.47
N LEU A 30 28.11 -7.58 -24.52
CA LEU A 30 29.52 -7.28 -24.30
C LEU A 30 30.10 -6.76 -25.63
N VAL A 31 30.63 -5.54 -25.64
CA VAL A 31 31.19 -4.92 -26.86
C VAL A 31 32.71 -4.98 -26.85
N GLU A 32 33.35 -4.67 -25.72
CA GLU A 32 34.81 -4.58 -25.61
C GLU A 32 35.32 -5.28 -24.35
N MET A 33 36.52 -5.86 -24.44
CA MET A 33 37.17 -6.58 -23.34
C MET A 33 38.70 -6.48 -23.46
N GLY A 34 39.39 -6.19 -22.36
CA GLY A 34 40.85 -6.05 -22.34
C GLY A 34 41.36 -5.37 -21.07
N THR A 35 42.67 -5.14 -20.98
CA THR A 35 43.28 -4.30 -19.94
C THR A 35 43.01 -2.81 -20.17
N HIS A 36 43.32 -1.96 -19.18
CA HIS A 36 43.14 -0.51 -19.28
C HIS A 36 43.85 0.09 -20.51
N ASP A 37 45.09 -0.33 -20.76
CA ASP A 37 45.93 0.24 -21.81
C ASP A 37 45.56 -0.33 -23.21
N GLU A 38 45.15 -1.59 -23.31
CA GLU A 38 44.62 -2.17 -24.56
C GLU A 38 43.33 -1.47 -25.01
N LEU A 39 42.38 -1.26 -24.09
CA LEU A 39 41.12 -0.59 -24.39
C LEU A 39 41.29 0.92 -24.70
N LEU A 40 42.35 1.56 -24.19
CA LEU A 40 42.72 2.92 -24.60
C LEU A 40 43.32 2.96 -26.01
N ASN A 41 44.13 1.96 -26.38
CA ASN A 41 44.75 1.88 -27.71
C ASN A 41 43.76 1.50 -28.83
N LEU A 42 42.63 0.87 -28.50
CA LEU A 42 41.55 0.55 -29.43
C LEU A 42 40.67 1.77 -29.80
N ASP A 43 40.76 2.86 -29.03
CA ASP A 43 39.98 4.12 -29.14
C ASP A 43 38.46 3.95 -29.33
N GLY A 44 37.90 2.88 -28.77
CA GLY A 44 36.48 2.51 -28.82
C GLY A 44 35.63 3.07 -27.67
N LEU A 45 34.51 2.41 -27.37
CA LEU A 45 33.54 2.81 -26.34
C LEU A 45 34.20 3.04 -24.97
N TYR A 46 35.17 2.21 -24.56
CA TYR A 46 35.89 2.43 -23.31
C TYR A 46 36.64 3.78 -23.30
N ALA A 47 37.33 4.09 -24.41
CA ALA A 47 38.09 5.32 -24.57
C ALA A 47 37.16 6.54 -24.71
N GLU A 48 36.05 6.43 -25.44
CA GLU A 48 35.04 7.47 -25.55
C GLU A 48 34.38 7.77 -24.20
N LEU A 49 33.96 6.75 -23.45
CA LEU A 49 33.43 6.91 -22.09
C LEU A 49 34.44 7.59 -21.15
N LEU A 50 35.74 7.29 -21.30
CA LEU A 50 36.81 7.89 -20.50
C LEU A 50 37.11 9.34 -20.91
N ARG A 51 37.11 9.63 -22.22
CA ARG A 51 37.19 11.00 -22.78
C ARG A 51 35.99 11.84 -22.33
N CYS A 52 34.80 11.27 -22.23
CA CYS A 52 33.62 11.90 -21.63
C CYS A 52 33.77 12.13 -20.11
N GLU A 53 34.32 11.18 -19.35
CA GLU A 53 34.64 11.38 -17.93
C GLU A 53 35.76 12.43 -17.72
N GLU A 54 36.56 12.77 -18.73
CA GLU A 54 37.63 13.79 -18.63
C GLU A 54 37.21 15.16 -19.19
N ALA A 55 36.42 15.21 -20.27
CA ALA A 55 35.78 16.43 -20.76
C ALA A 55 34.85 17.06 -19.70
N THR A 56 34.23 16.25 -18.85
CA THR A 56 33.44 16.70 -17.69
C THR A 56 34.28 17.17 -16.49
N LYS A 57 35.60 16.97 -16.49
CA LYS A 57 36.54 17.46 -15.47
C LYS A 57 37.28 18.74 -15.86
N LEU A 58 37.40 19.03 -17.15
CA LEU A 58 38.17 20.17 -17.67
C LEU A 58 37.34 21.45 -17.80
N PRO A 59 37.63 22.53 -17.05
CA PRO A 59 37.04 23.84 -17.32
C PRO A 59 37.59 24.41 -18.63
N LYS A 60 36.70 24.89 -19.51
CA LYS A 60 37.08 25.55 -20.78
C LYS A 60 37.99 26.77 -20.50
N ARG A 61 39.29 26.63 -20.76
CA ARG A 61 40.21 27.78 -20.85
C ARG A 61 40.03 28.46 -22.20
N MET A 62 39.79 29.77 -22.19
CA MET A 62 39.98 30.61 -23.39
C MET A 62 41.48 30.79 -23.68
N PRO A 63 41.89 30.96 -24.95
CA PRO A 63 43.29 31.10 -25.31
C PRO A 63 43.84 32.48 -24.95
N THR A 64 44.99 32.51 -24.29
CA THR A 64 45.81 33.71 -24.06
C THR A 64 47.20 33.54 -24.68
N LYS A 65 47.81 34.65 -25.10
CA LYS A 65 48.98 34.67 -26.00
C LYS A 65 50.25 34.04 -25.41
N ASN A 66 51.10 33.58 -26.32
CA ASN A 66 52.48 33.12 -26.10
C ASN A 66 53.29 34.03 -25.15
N SER A 67 54.08 33.38 -24.29
CA SER A 67 55.46 33.78 -24.04
C SER A 67 56.34 32.52 -24.09
N ARG A 68 57.59 32.65 -24.52
CA ARG A 68 58.60 31.58 -24.46
C ARG A 68 59.48 31.86 -23.24
N GLU A 69 59.75 30.83 -22.43
CA GLU A 69 61.12 30.63 -21.94
C GLU A 69 61.38 29.16 -21.57
N ARG A 70 62.59 28.86 -21.08
CA ARG A 70 63.21 27.52 -21.14
C ARG A 70 64.06 27.27 -19.89
N LYS A 71 64.31 26.00 -19.55
CA LYS A 71 65.10 25.49 -18.38
C LYS A 71 64.34 25.52 -17.05
N SER A 72 64.71 24.77 -16.00
CA SER A 72 65.10 23.33 -15.83
C SER A 72 65.59 23.13 -14.38
N LEU A 73 65.20 22.05 -13.70
CA LEU A 73 65.78 21.36 -12.50
C LEU A 73 64.67 20.40 -12.01
N GLN A 74 64.91 19.10 -11.78
CA GLN A 74 65.45 18.47 -10.56
C GLN A 74 64.73 18.92 -9.27
N ALA A 75 63.97 18.11 -8.52
CA ALA A 75 64.02 16.68 -8.10
C ALA A 75 64.78 16.44 -6.78
N GLU A 76 64.01 16.30 -5.69
CA GLU A 76 64.33 15.71 -4.38
C GLU A 76 63.05 15.79 -3.50
N ASP A 77 62.99 15.20 -2.30
CA ASP A 77 62.67 13.78 -2.09
C ASP A 77 61.86 13.64 -0.77
N THR A 78 61.46 12.41 -0.45
CA THR A 78 60.79 11.89 0.76
C THR A 78 61.14 12.52 2.13
N SER A 79 60.13 12.69 3.00
CA SER A 79 59.96 11.79 4.18
C SER A 79 58.76 12.08 5.11
N VAL A 80 57.99 11.00 5.36
CA VAL A 80 57.46 10.48 6.64
C VAL A 80 56.90 11.44 7.72
N SER A 81 55.59 11.30 7.98
CA SER A 81 54.87 11.75 9.18
C SER A 81 54.91 10.73 10.33
N GLN A 82 55.03 11.18 11.59
CA GLN A 82 54.91 10.32 12.78
C GLN A 82 53.44 9.97 13.15
N TYR A 83 53.25 8.80 13.76
CA TYR A 83 51.97 8.31 14.29
C TYR A 83 51.70 8.83 15.71
N PHE A 84 50.41 9.00 16.03
CA PHE A 84 49.88 8.88 17.40
C PHE A 84 48.58 8.07 17.35
N GLN A 85 48.34 7.22 18.36
CA GLN A 85 47.35 6.15 18.28
C GLN A 85 46.70 5.88 19.64
N GLU A 86 45.40 6.13 19.75
CA GLU A 86 44.44 5.64 20.77
C GLU A 86 43.02 6.07 20.31
N SER A 87 41.90 5.45 20.71
CA SER A 87 41.64 4.13 21.33
C SER A 87 40.23 3.67 20.89
N SER A 88 39.90 2.38 21.02
CA SER A 88 38.71 1.79 20.37
C SER A 88 37.61 1.35 21.35
N SER A 89 36.34 1.56 20.96
CA SER A 89 35.16 0.89 21.52
C SER A 89 33.97 0.97 20.55
N PRO A 90 33.13 -0.07 20.45
CA PRO A 90 32.27 -0.29 19.28
C PRO A 90 30.96 0.50 19.31
N LYS A 91 30.47 0.88 18.13
CA LYS A 91 29.11 1.42 17.92
C LYS A 91 28.37 0.60 16.85
N MET A 92 27.08 0.36 17.08
CA MET A 92 26.23 -0.44 16.20
C MET A 92 26.02 0.28 14.85
N ALA A 93 26.47 -0.31 13.75
CA ALA A 93 26.20 0.19 12.41
C ALA A 93 24.71 0.01 12.06
N LYS A 94 24.02 1.10 11.70
CA LYS A 94 22.72 1.04 11.02
C LYS A 94 22.96 0.85 9.52
N SER A 95 22.21 -0.07 8.90
CA SER A 95 22.34 -0.40 7.48
C SER A 95 21.91 0.79 6.58
N PRO A 96 22.67 1.08 5.50
CA PRO A 96 22.26 2.07 4.51
C PRO A 96 21.21 1.48 3.56
N SER A 97 20.06 2.15 3.44
CA SER A 97 19.05 1.82 2.42
C SER A 97 19.56 2.18 1.03
N LEU A 98 19.71 1.20 0.15
CA LEU A 98 20.08 1.42 -1.25
C LEU A 98 19.03 0.89 -2.23
N GLN A 99 18.58 1.84 -3.06
CA GLN A 99 18.02 1.72 -4.40
C GLN A 99 18.06 0.31 -5.01
N ARG A 100 16.89 -0.33 -5.16
CA ARG A 100 16.70 -1.39 -6.16
C ARG A 100 16.40 -0.75 -7.51
N THR A 101 17.27 -0.95 -8.49
CA THR A 101 16.86 -1.04 -9.90
C THR A 101 16.45 -2.48 -10.20
N HIS A 102 15.39 -2.70 -10.97
CA HIS A 102 15.02 -4.02 -11.46
C HIS A 102 15.01 -4.01 -12.99
N GLY A 103 15.98 -4.72 -13.57
CA GLY A 103 15.90 -5.25 -14.92
C GLY A 103 15.60 -6.75 -14.84
N MET A 104 14.68 -7.24 -15.65
CA MET A 104 14.26 -8.64 -15.71
C MET A 104 14.46 -9.14 -17.14
N LEU A 105 15.17 -10.25 -17.33
CA LEU A 105 15.21 -10.92 -18.64
C LEU A 105 15.59 -12.41 -18.54
N GLN A 106 14.90 -13.20 -19.36
CA GLN A 106 15.09 -14.62 -19.67
C GLN A 106 14.59 -14.82 -21.11
N PHE A 107 14.93 -15.86 -21.88
CA PHE A 107 15.62 -17.13 -21.61
C PHE A 107 16.31 -17.49 -22.95
N TRP A 108 17.62 -17.80 -23.02
CA TRP A 108 18.15 -19.17 -23.14
C TRP A 108 19.64 -19.13 -23.52
N ARG A 109 20.41 -20.18 -23.16
CA ARG A 109 21.57 -20.62 -23.95
C ARG A 109 21.90 -22.09 -23.73
N SER A 110 21.82 -22.85 -24.82
CA SER A 110 22.17 -24.27 -24.98
C SER A 110 22.44 -24.44 -26.49
N ASP A 111 23.47 -25.13 -26.99
CA ASP A 111 24.57 -25.88 -26.35
C ASP A 111 25.87 -25.67 -27.14
N THR A 112 26.97 -26.31 -26.74
CA THR A 112 27.99 -26.73 -27.72
C THR A 112 28.57 -28.08 -27.31
N ASN A 113 28.60 -29.02 -28.28
CA ASN A 113 28.81 -30.45 -28.05
C ASN A 113 30.25 -30.85 -27.72
N ARG A 114 30.39 -32.06 -27.18
CA ARG A 114 31.56 -32.91 -27.44
C ARG A 114 31.17 -34.37 -27.68
N ASN A 115 31.16 -34.75 -28.97
CA ASN A 115 31.19 -36.12 -29.50
C ASN A 115 29.89 -36.97 -29.31
N SER A 116 29.48 -37.87 -30.23
CA SER A 116 30.09 -38.33 -31.49
C SER A 116 29.10 -39.05 -32.45
N HIS A 117 29.53 -39.17 -33.72
CA HIS A 117 29.21 -40.19 -34.73
C HIS A 117 28.00 -40.04 -35.69
N ASP A 118 28.37 -40.13 -36.98
CA ASP A 118 27.78 -40.80 -38.15
C ASP A 118 26.56 -40.25 -38.93
N SER A 119 26.90 -39.70 -40.10
CA SER A 119 26.14 -39.39 -41.33
C SER A 119 25.65 -40.65 -42.08
N PRO A 120 25.13 -40.59 -43.34
CA PRO A 120 24.64 -39.45 -44.17
C PRO A 120 23.29 -39.71 -44.92
N LYS A 121 22.75 -38.69 -45.62
CA LYS A 121 22.40 -38.70 -47.07
C LYS A 121 21.59 -37.46 -47.56
N ASP A 122 22.21 -36.66 -48.43
CA ASP A 122 21.83 -36.29 -49.82
C ASP A 122 20.34 -36.22 -50.27
N PRO A 123 19.98 -35.40 -51.30
CA PRO A 123 20.48 -34.06 -51.68
C PRO A 123 19.40 -33.06 -52.22
N SER A 124 19.88 -31.92 -52.72
CA SER A 124 19.29 -30.73 -53.41
C SER A 124 18.59 -31.00 -54.79
N PRO A 125 18.19 -30.01 -55.67
CA PRO A 125 18.22 -28.52 -55.62
C PRO A 125 16.89 -27.77 -56.09
N PRO A 126 16.79 -26.82 -57.09
CA PRO A 126 16.25 -25.45 -56.84
C PRO A 126 15.35 -24.80 -57.98
N SER A 127 15.37 -23.44 -58.10
CA SER A 127 15.02 -22.54 -59.25
C SER A 127 13.54 -22.03 -59.38
N GLU A 128 13.18 -20.87 -59.99
CA GLU A 128 13.86 -19.59 -60.37
C GLU A 128 12.86 -18.46 -60.81
N GLN A 129 13.18 -17.16 -60.57
CA GLN A 129 12.68 -15.88 -61.21
C GLN A 129 11.13 -15.61 -61.30
N THR A 130 10.50 -14.52 -61.79
CA THR A 130 10.80 -13.12 -62.31
C THR A 130 10.00 -12.05 -61.47
N ILE A 131 9.84 -10.71 -61.69
CA ILE A 131 9.88 -9.65 -62.75
C ILE A 131 8.62 -9.67 -63.70
N ASP A 132 7.84 -8.61 -64.03
CA ASP A 132 7.96 -7.11 -63.96
C ASP A 132 6.68 -6.32 -63.45
N ASN A 133 6.30 -5.15 -64.04
CA ASN A 133 5.39 -4.07 -63.54
C ASN A 133 4.07 -3.82 -64.34
N GLY A 134 3.11 -3.00 -63.82
CA GLY A 134 2.06 -2.31 -64.62
C GLY A 134 0.83 -1.71 -63.87
N ILE A 135 0.42 -0.46 -64.16
CA ILE A 135 -0.70 0.32 -63.54
C ILE A 135 -1.31 1.31 -64.58
N PRO A 136 -2.65 1.45 -64.79
CA PRO A 136 -3.44 2.57 -64.20
C PRO A 136 -4.94 2.32 -63.87
N MET A 137 -5.62 3.35 -63.33
CA MET A 137 -7.00 3.38 -62.75
C MET A 137 -8.13 3.21 -63.79
N VAL A 138 -9.40 2.85 -63.46
CA VAL A 138 -10.49 3.60 -62.74
C VAL A 138 -11.72 2.65 -62.63
N ALA A 139 -12.72 2.69 -61.72
CA ALA A 139 -12.95 3.14 -60.32
C ALA A 139 -14.42 2.77 -59.91
N ILE A 140 -14.88 3.09 -58.68
CA ILE A 140 -16.28 2.96 -58.13
C ILE A 140 -16.74 1.49 -57.90
N GLU A 141 -17.35 1.04 -56.78
CA GLU A 141 -17.77 1.67 -55.50
C GLU A 141 -17.67 0.68 -54.30
N THR A 142 -17.85 1.18 -53.07
CA THR A 142 -18.15 0.48 -51.79
C THR A 142 -17.50 -0.89 -51.45
N GLU A 143 -16.68 -0.95 -50.40
CA GLU A 143 -17.00 -1.70 -49.16
C GLU A 143 -16.04 -1.39 -47.98
N ARG A 144 -16.11 -2.16 -46.89
CA ARG A 144 -15.67 -1.80 -45.53
C ARG A 144 -14.22 -2.19 -45.19
N THR A 145 -13.70 -1.50 -44.16
CA THR A 145 -12.37 -1.75 -43.56
C THR A 145 -12.21 -3.16 -42.97
N PRO A 146 -11.13 -3.91 -43.28
CA PRO A 146 -10.74 -5.09 -42.53
C PRO A 146 -9.97 -4.71 -41.26
N SER A 147 -10.36 -5.27 -40.10
CA SER A 147 -9.63 -5.10 -38.84
C SER A 147 -8.91 -6.39 -38.45
N ILE A 148 -7.57 -6.34 -38.34
CA ILE A 148 -6.75 -7.49 -37.91
C ILE A 148 -6.49 -7.36 -36.41
N LYS A 149 -6.92 -8.35 -35.63
CA LYS A 149 -6.66 -8.48 -34.20
C LYS A 149 -5.70 -9.64 -33.93
N ARG A 150 -4.65 -9.37 -33.14
CA ARG A 150 -4.02 -10.32 -32.21
C ARG A 150 -4.21 -9.73 -30.80
N GLN A 151 -4.73 -10.49 -29.84
CA GLN A 151 -4.01 -11.51 -29.07
C GLN A 151 -2.76 -10.93 -28.40
N ASP A 152 -2.86 -10.59 -27.11
CA ASP A 152 -2.48 -11.54 -26.06
C ASP A 152 -3.10 -11.14 -24.70
N SER A 153 -3.50 -12.15 -23.93
CA SER A 153 -4.06 -11.99 -22.58
C SER A 153 -3.81 -13.24 -21.74
N PHE A 154 -2.80 -13.20 -20.88
CA PHE A 154 -2.42 -14.33 -20.01
C PHE A 154 -3.33 -14.42 -18.78
N GLU A 155 -4.33 -15.31 -18.84
CA GLU A 155 -4.94 -15.87 -17.63
C GLU A 155 -4.14 -17.07 -17.13
N MET A 156 -3.80 -17.09 -15.84
CA MET A 156 -3.00 -18.17 -15.24
C MET A 156 -3.92 -19.32 -14.79
N LYS A 157 -3.95 -20.41 -15.55
CA LYS A 157 -4.72 -21.62 -15.21
C LYS A 157 -4.24 -22.28 -13.91
N LEU A 158 -5.18 -22.82 -13.14
CA LEU A 158 -4.88 -23.85 -12.13
C LEU A 158 -4.68 -25.22 -12.80
N PRO A 159 -3.99 -26.17 -12.16
CA PRO A 159 -3.95 -27.57 -12.61
C PRO A 159 -5.32 -28.25 -12.48
N ASP A 160 -5.77 -28.93 -13.54
CA ASP A 160 -7.02 -29.71 -13.53
C ASP A 160 -6.88 -31.03 -12.74
N LEU A 161 -7.95 -31.41 -12.04
CA LEU A 161 -8.14 -32.76 -11.50
C LEU A 161 -8.69 -33.69 -12.61
N PRO A 162 -8.32 -34.98 -12.63
CA PRO A 162 -8.86 -35.93 -13.60
C PRO A 162 -10.37 -36.09 -13.41
N LYS A 163 -11.13 -35.91 -14.49
CA LYS A 163 -12.59 -36.07 -14.52
C LYS A 163 -12.94 -37.48 -15.03
N VAL A 164 -14.01 -38.05 -14.49
CA VAL A 164 -14.59 -39.31 -14.96
C VAL A 164 -15.56 -39.00 -16.09
N ASP A 165 -15.34 -39.59 -17.26
CA ASP A 165 -16.22 -39.40 -18.42
C ASP A 165 -17.55 -40.15 -18.26
N VAL A 166 -18.64 -39.44 -18.53
CA VAL A 166 -19.98 -40.03 -18.70
C VAL A 166 -20.55 -39.51 -20.01
N HIS A 167 -20.33 -40.26 -21.09
CA HIS A 167 -20.88 -39.94 -22.41
C HIS A 167 -22.41 -39.98 -22.39
N ARG A 168 -23.04 -38.94 -22.94
CA ARG A 168 -24.48 -38.87 -23.19
C ARG A 168 -24.72 -38.44 -24.63
N ILE A 169 -25.25 -39.35 -25.46
CA ILE A 169 -25.47 -39.12 -26.90
C ILE A 169 -26.94 -38.75 -27.19
N GLN A 170 -27.16 -38.08 -28.32
CA GLN A 170 -28.41 -37.43 -28.73
C GLN A 170 -29.55 -38.39 -29.11
N ARG A 171 -30.77 -37.83 -29.07
CA ARG A 171 -31.97 -38.44 -29.67
C ARG A 171 -31.87 -38.48 -31.20
N GLN A 172 -32.19 -39.62 -31.79
CA GLN A 172 -32.90 -39.73 -33.07
C GLN A 172 -33.99 -40.81 -32.97
N SER A 173 -34.90 -40.86 -33.94
CA SER A 173 -36.19 -41.58 -33.83
C SER A 173 -36.37 -42.68 -34.88
N SER A 174 -36.75 -43.87 -34.43
CA SER A 174 -37.37 -44.92 -35.25
C SER A 174 -38.29 -45.80 -34.36
N LYS A 175 -38.99 -46.78 -34.94
CA LYS A 175 -40.06 -47.55 -34.29
C LYS A 175 -39.68 -49.01 -34.00
N ASN A 176 -40.50 -49.64 -33.15
CA ASN A 176 -40.80 -51.08 -32.99
C ASN A 176 -39.99 -51.92 -31.98
N SER A 177 -40.78 -52.78 -31.30
CA SER A 177 -40.50 -54.12 -30.74
C SER A 177 -39.48 -54.31 -29.59
N ASP A 178 -40.04 -54.75 -28.45
CA ASP A 178 -39.42 -55.60 -27.41
C ASP A 178 -39.14 -57.04 -27.93
N PRO A 179 -38.58 -58.00 -27.13
CA PRO A 179 -37.98 -57.90 -25.80
C PRO A 179 -36.59 -58.62 -25.67
N ASP A 180 -36.15 -58.79 -24.41
CA ASP A 180 -35.22 -59.80 -23.87
C ASP A 180 -33.71 -59.76 -24.19
N SER A 181 -32.92 -60.02 -23.14
CA SER A 181 -31.46 -60.19 -23.19
C SER A 181 -30.99 -61.29 -22.22
N PRO A 182 -30.15 -62.25 -22.64
CA PRO A 182 -29.87 -63.46 -21.84
C PRO A 182 -28.47 -63.52 -21.18
N ILE A 183 -28.42 -64.23 -20.04
CA ILE A 183 -27.33 -65.11 -19.56
C ILE A 183 -25.95 -64.49 -19.22
N SER A 184 -25.74 -64.21 -17.91
CA SER A 184 -24.68 -64.79 -17.02
C SER A 184 -23.18 -64.60 -17.39
N PRO A 185 -22.16 -65.17 -16.67
CA PRO A 185 -22.15 -65.83 -15.36
C PRO A 185 -21.01 -65.42 -14.38
N LEU A 186 -21.05 -65.99 -13.16
CA LEU A 186 -19.93 -66.43 -12.29
C LEU A 186 -18.81 -65.46 -11.84
N LEU A 187 -18.63 -65.35 -10.51
CA LEU A 187 -17.41 -65.84 -9.83
C LEU A 187 -17.62 -66.07 -8.31
N THR A 188 -17.70 -67.36 -7.94
CA THR A 188 -17.32 -68.02 -6.66
C THR A 188 -17.16 -67.22 -5.36
N SER A 189 -17.91 -67.64 -4.33
CA SER A 189 -17.32 -68.03 -3.03
C SER A 189 -18.07 -69.26 -2.48
N ASP A 190 -17.36 -70.13 -1.75
CA ASP A 190 -17.76 -71.53 -1.51
C ASP A 190 -18.53 -71.73 -0.18
N PRO A 191 -19.32 -72.81 0.01
CA PRO A 191 -20.27 -72.95 1.12
C PRO A 191 -19.68 -73.68 2.35
N LYS A 192 -20.58 -74.04 3.28
CA LYS A 192 -20.42 -74.82 4.54
C LYS A 192 -20.25 -73.98 5.80
N ASN A 193 -21.39 -73.60 6.39
CA ASN A 193 -21.65 -74.03 7.76
C ASN A 193 -23.15 -74.33 7.94
N GLU A 194 -23.46 -75.44 8.62
CA GLU A 194 -24.83 -75.90 8.87
C GLU A 194 -25.30 -75.53 10.29
N ARG A 195 -26.56 -75.90 10.57
CA ARG A 195 -27.29 -75.85 11.86
C ARG A 195 -27.97 -74.51 12.16
N SER A 196 -29.28 -74.36 11.99
CA SER A 196 -30.47 -75.12 12.46
C SER A 196 -30.92 -74.79 13.88
N HIS A 197 -32.09 -74.17 14.01
CA HIS A 197 -33.13 -74.53 14.98
C HIS A 197 -34.48 -73.96 14.50
N SER A 198 -35.59 -74.62 14.83
CA SER A 198 -36.95 -74.27 14.39
C SER A 198 -38.02 -74.78 15.39
N GLN A 199 -39.30 -74.49 15.12
CA GLN A 199 -40.49 -74.71 15.99
C GLN A 199 -40.57 -73.69 17.16
N THR A 200 -41.72 -73.26 17.67
CA THR A 200 -43.02 -73.92 18.00
C THR A 200 -44.12 -72.84 18.06
N PHE A 201 -45.41 -72.98 17.67
CA PHE A 201 -46.20 -73.99 16.94
C PHE A 201 -47.56 -73.35 16.51
N SER A 202 -48.63 -74.12 16.22
CA SER A 202 -50.01 -73.64 15.89
C SER A 202 -51.03 -73.99 17.01
N ARG A 203 -52.22 -73.38 17.15
CA ARG A 203 -53.53 -73.51 16.41
C ARG A 203 -54.62 -72.84 17.34
N PRO A 204 -55.97 -72.83 17.10
CA PRO A 204 -56.82 -73.20 15.96
C PRO A 204 -57.93 -72.17 15.58
N GLN A 205 -58.89 -72.57 14.71
CA GLN A 205 -60.15 -71.88 14.39
C GLN A 205 -61.37 -72.81 14.63
N SER A 206 -62.49 -72.26 15.11
CA SER A 206 -63.92 -72.56 14.80
C SER A 206 -64.81 -71.66 15.71
N GLU A 207 -66.13 -71.46 15.57
CA GLU A 207 -67.21 -72.10 14.77
C GLU A 207 -68.47 -71.18 14.72
N ARG A 208 -69.44 -71.50 13.83
CA ARG A 208 -70.90 -71.14 13.83
C ARG A 208 -71.43 -69.83 13.18
N ASP A 209 -71.83 -69.99 11.92
CA ASP A 209 -73.22 -70.10 11.42
C ASP A 209 -74.29 -68.96 11.55
N ASP A 210 -74.78 -68.59 10.35
CA ASP A 210 -76.19 -68.48 9.91
C ASP A 210 -77.03 -67.17 9.96
N THR A 211 -77.53 -66.83 8.75
CA THR A 211 -78.69 -65.97 8.38
C THR A 211 -78.59 -64.44 8.59
N SER A 212 -79.09 -63.56 7.70
CA SER A 212 -79.84 -63.75 6.43
C SER A 212 -79.64 -62.61 5.40
N SER A 213 -80.13 -62.86 4.18
CA SER A 213 -80.57 -61.89 3.13
C SER A 213 -79.53 -61.03 2.39
N GLU A 214 -79.62 -61.08 1.06
CA GLU A 214 -78.81 -60.31 0.10
C GLU A 214 -79.33 -58.87 -0.07
N HIS A 215 -78.43 -57.92 -0.39
CA HIS A 215 -78.58 -57.08 -1.58
C HIS A 215 -77.32 -56.23 -1.88
N SER A 216 -76.77 -56.41 -3.08
CA SER A 216 -76.07 -55.37 -3.87
C SER A 216 -74.88 -54.62 -3.25
N GLU A 217 -73.75 -55.29 -3.04
CA GLU A 217 -72.44 -54.62 -3.02
C GLU A 217 -72.00 -54.23 -4.44
N LEU A 218 -72.35 -53.03 -4.88
CA LEU A 218 -71.62 -52.28 -5.92
C LEU A 218 -71.57 -50.79 -5.52
N ASP A 219 -70.41 -50.17 -5.75
CA ASP A 219 -70.13 -48.74 -5.60
C ASP A 219 -70.39 -48.10 -4.22
N GLU A 220 -69.48 -48.33 -3.26
CA GLU A 220 -69.04 -47.25 -2.37
C GLU A 220 -67.51 -47.09 -2.35
N VAL A 221 -66.94 -46.70 -3.49
CA VAL A 221 -65.60 -46.07 -3.54
C VAL A 221 -65.68 -44.75 -2.79
N GLN A 222 -65.42 -44.79 -1.48
CA GLN A 222 -65.56 -43.65 -0.59
C GLN A 222 -64.56 -42.55 -0.95
N HIS A 223 -64.99 -41.62 -1.82
CA HIS A 223 -64.23 -40.47 -2.27
C HIS A 223 -63.77 -39.63 -1.06
N GLN A 224 -62.50 -39.78 -0.69
CA GLN A 224 -61.79 -38.72 0.01
C GLN A 224 -61.74 -37.51 -0.93
N LYS A 225 -62.75 -36.64 -0.81
CA LYS A 225 -62.83 -35.39 -1.56
C LYS A 225 -61.48 -34.67 -1.43
N PRO A 226 -60.87 -34.18 -2.54
CA PRO A 226 -59.60 -33.47 -2.45
C PRO A 226 -59.75 -32.33 -1.42
N PRO A 227 -58.72 -32.07 -0.59
CA PRO A 227 -58.82 -31.09 0.48
C PRO A 227 -59.31 -29.78 -0.10
N SER A 228 -60.45 -29.29 0.39
CA SER A 228 -61.14 -28.16 -0.23
C SER A 228 -60.19 -26.97 -0.37
N PHE A 229 -60.36 -26.18 -1.42
CA PHE A 229 -59.53 -24.98 -1.65
C PHE A 229 -59.40 -24.11 -0.39
N TRP A 230 -60.49 -24.01 0.39
CA TRP A 230 -60.52 -23.36 1.70
C TRP A 230 -59.59 -23.99 2.76
N ARG A 231 -59.44 -25.33 2.82
CA ARG A 231 -58.46 -25.98 3.72
C ARG A 231 -57.02 -25.67 3.33
N LEU A 232 -56.70 -25.70 2.03
CA LEU A 232 -55.39 -25.30 1.52
C LEU A 232 -55.12 -23.80 1.76
N ALA A 233 -56.13 -22.95 1.58
CA ALA A 233 -56.05 -21.53 1.94
C ALA A 233 -55.83 -21.32 3.44
N THR A 234 -56.50 -22.07 4.34
CA THR A 234 -56.25 -21.96 5.80
C THR A 234 -54.87 -22.44 6.22
N LEU A 235 -54.26 -23.38 5.49
CA LEU A 235 -52.86 -23.75 5.69
C LEU A 235 -51.92 -22.64 5.22
N SER A 236 -52.16 -22.09 4.03
CA SER A 236 -51.38 -20.94 3.52
C SER A 236 -51.48 -19.70 4.42
N ILE A 237 -52.63 -19.45 5.07
CA ILE A 237 -52.80 -18.38 6.07
C ILE A 237 -51.81 -18.50 7.24
N ALA A 238 -51.33 -19.70 7.58
CA ALA A 238 -50.27 -19.89 8.57
C ALA A 238 -48.86 -19.58 8.04
N GLU A 239 -48.66 -19.51 6.73
CA GLU A 239 -47.39 -19.19 6.06
C GLU A 239 -47.21 -17.68 5.83
N TRP A 240 -48.30 -16.93 5.62
CA TRP A 240 -48.28 -15.47 5.45
C TRP A 240 -47.51 -14.70 6.54
N PRO A 241 -47.61 -15.04 7.86
CA PRO A 241 -46.78 -14.43 8.90
C PRO A 241 -45.28 -14.62 8.70
N TYR A 242 -44.84 -15.79 8.19
CA TYR A 242 -43.43 -16.05 7.90
C TYR A 242 -42.96 -15.28 6.66
N ALA A 243 -43.79 -15.18 5.62
CA ALA A 243 -43.50 -14.35 4.45
C ALA A 243 -43.36 -12.86 4.83
N LEU A 244 -44.23 -12.36 5.70
CA LEU A 244 -44.15 -11.00 6.24
C LEU A 244 -42.88 -10.80 7.10
N LEU A 245 -42.54 -11.76 7.96
CA LEU A 245 -41.31 -11.71 8.77
C LEU A 245 -40.04 -11.69 7.91
N VAL A 246 -39.99 -12.47 6.83
CA VAL A 246 -38.89 -12.45 5.85
C VAL A 246 -38.80 -11.09 5.15
N LEU A 247 -39.93 -10.52 4.73
CA LEU A 247 -39.97 -9.19 4.10
C LEU A 247 -39.49 -8.08 5.05
N VAL A 248 -39.93 -8.10 6.31
CA VAL A 248 -39.52 -7.13 7.33
C VAL A 248 -38.02 -7.25 7.65
N ASN A 249 -37.52 -8.46 7.88
CA ASN A 249 -36.07 -8.69 8.10
C ASN A 249 -35.23 -8.24 6.88
N TRP A 250 -35.69 -8.50 5.66
CA TRP A 250 -35.02 -8.06 4.44
C TRP A 250 -34.95 -6.53 4.34
N LEU A 251 -36.09 -5.84 4.53
CA LEU A 251 -36.15 -4.37 4.57
C LEU A 251 -35.24 -3.80 5.66
N GLN A 252 -35.27 -4.37 6.86
CA GLN A 252 -34.44 -3.96 7.99
C GLN A 252 -32.95 -4.08 7.64
N HIS A 253 -32.47 -5.24 7.19
CA HIS A 253 -31.07 -5.41 6.80
C HIS A 253 -30.67 -4.53 5.60
N PHE A 254 -31.58 -4.28 4.65
CA PHE A 254 -31.35 -3.39 3.50
C PHE A 254 -31.15 -1.93 3.92
N TYR A 255 -32.06 -1.37 4.72
CA TYR A 255 -31.94 0.02 5.20
C TYR A 255 -30.75 0.21 6.15
N PHE A 256 -30.51 -0.72 7.08
CA PHE A 256 -29.31 -0.67 7.93
C PHE A 256 -28.03 -0.81 7.11
N GLY A 257 -28.02 -1.60 6.02
CA GLY A 257 -26.91 -1.70 5.07
C GLY A 257 -26.60 -0.37 4.37
N ILE A 258 -27.62 0.31 3.84
CA ILE A 258 -27.48 1.64 3.21
C ILE A 258 -26.98 2.69 4.22
N MET A 259 -27.49 2.67 5.45
CA MET A 259 -26.99 3.52 6.55
C MET A 259 -25.50 3.27 6.80
N GLY A 260 -25.07 2.00 6.75
CA GLY A 260 -23.68 1.59 6.89
C GLY A 260 -22.75 2.12 5.79
N GLU A 261 -23.17 2.06 4.53
CA GLU A 261 -22.37 2.62 3.42
C GLU A 261 -22.21 4.14 3.58
N LYS A 262 -23.32 4.86 3.78
CA LYS A 262 -23.30 6.33 3.95
C LYS A 262 -22.49 6.77 5.17
N MET A 263 -22.53 6.00 6.26
CA MET A 263 -21.66 6.23 7.43
C MET A 263 -20.18 6.02 7.09
N THR A 264 -19.85 4.93 6.37
CA THR A 264 -18.46 4.63 5.96
C THR A 264 -17.91 5.70 5.02
N GLU A 265 -18.71 6.14 4.04
CA GLU A 265 -18.43 7.21 3.10
C GLU A 265 -18.16 8.54 3.83
N ARG A 266 -19.06 8.94 4.75
CA ARG A 266 -18.93 10.18 5.53
C ARG A 266 -17.70 10.16 6.42
N ILE A 267 -17.46 9.07 7.15
CA ILE A 267 -16.28 8.93 8.02
C ILE A 267 -14.99 9.00 7.19
N ARG A 268 -14.90 8.27 6.06
CA ARG A 268 -13.71 8.34 5.19
C ARG A 268 -13.48 9.73 4.62
N ARG A 269 -14.51 10.45 4.18
CA ARG A 269 -14.38 11.85 3.73
C ARG A 269 -13.89 12.76 4.86
N MET A 270 -14.46 12.66 6.06
CA MET A 270 -14.06 13.47 7.21
C MET A 270 -12.62 13.16 7.66
N MET A 271 -12.25 11.89 7.80
CA MET A 271 -10.87 11.48 8.10
C MET A 271 -9.87 11.99 7.06
N PHE A 272 -10.14 11.79 5.77
CA PHE A 272 -9.24 12.22 4.71
C PHE A 272 -9.11 13.75 4.63
N SER A 273 -10.22 14.48 4.81
CA SER A 273 -10.18 15.94 4.87
C SER A 273 -9.38 16.44 6.09
N ALA A 274 -9.51 15.80 7.25
CA ALA A 274 -8.75 16.16 8.44
C ALA A 274 -7.25 15.81 8.31
N MET A 275 -6.93 14.66 7.71
CA MET A 275 -5.55 14.30 7.35
C MET A 275 -4.91 15.39 6.47
N LEU A 276 -5.59 15.84 5.41
CA LEU A 276 -5.08 16.90 4.50
C LEU A 276 -4.98 18.30 5.13
N ARG A 277 -5.66 18.56 6.26
CA ARG A 277 -5.63 19.83 6.98
C ARG A 277 -4.47 19.92 8.00
N ASN A 278 -3.81 18.81 8.32
CA ASN A 278 -2.75 18.76 9.33
C ASN A 278 -1.41 19.36 8.88
N GLU A 279 -0.67 19.96 9.81
CA GLU A 279 0.70 20.43 9.56
C GLU A 279 1.68 19.29 9.30
N ILE A 280 2.77 19.55 8.56
CA ILE A 280 3.76 18.52 8.17
C ILE A 280 4.45 17.90 9.39
N GLY A 281 4.66 18.66 10.47
CA GLY A 281 5.14 18.14 11.76
C GLY A 281 4.22 17.12 12.46
N TRP A 282 3.00 16.87 11.94
CA TRP A 282 2.17 15.73 12.33
C TRP A 282 2.54 14.45 11.56
N PHE A 283 2.88 14.57 10.28
CA PHE A 283 3.32 13.48 9.41
C PHE A 283 4.77 13.03 9.67
N ASP A 284 5.61 13.90 10.22
CA ASP A 284 6.97 13.58 10.71
C ASP A 284 6.99 12.46 11.78
N LYS A 285 5.86 12.18 12.42
CA LYS A 285 5.74 11.16 13.48
C LYS A 285 5.61 9.77 12.86
N GLU A 286 6.40 8.82 13.36
CA GLU A 286 6.36 7.41 12.92
C GLU A 286 4.95 6.79 13.01
N GLU A 287 4.13 7.23 13.97
CA GLU A 287 2.73 6.81 14.17
C GLU A 287 1.77 7.24 13.03
N ASN A 288 2.18 8.20 12.21
CA ASN A 288 1.39 8.86 11.16
C ASN A 288 2.03 8.73 9.76
N ASN A 289 2.97 7.79 9.56
CA ASN A 289 3.50 7.49 8.24
C ASN A 289 2.37 7.10 7.27
N ALA A 290 2.50 7.41 5.98
CA ALA A 290 1.46 7.25 4.94
C ALA A 290 0.87 5.83 4.87
N ASP A 291 1.70 4.80 5.04
CA ASP A 291 1.26 3.39 5.10
C ASP A 291 0.31 3.15 6.28
N THR A 292 0.58 3.76 7.43
CA THR A 292 -0.26 3.63 8.64
C THR A 292 -1.57 4.40 8.48
N LEU A 293 -1.54 5.62 7.91
CA LEU A 293 -2.74 6.44 7.73
C LEU A 293 -3.69 5.86 6.67
N SER A 294 -3.15 5.35 5.55
CA SER A 294 -3.94 4.65 4.54
C SER A 294 -4.56 3.36 5.10
N LEU A 295 -3.82 2.60 5.92
CA LEU A 295 -4.34 1.43 6.63
C LEU A 295 -5.45 1.80 7.64
N ARG A 296 -5.32 2.89 8.41
CA ARG A 296 -6.39 3.42 9.29
C ARG A 296 -7.62 3.81 8.47
N LEU A 297 -7.47 4.56 7.38
CA LEU A 297 -8.57 5.02 6.51
C LEU A 297 -9.32 3.84 5.84
N ALA A 298 -8.61 2.75 5.52
CA ALA A 298 -9.19 1.52 5.02
C ALA A 298 -9.96 0.76 6.13
N ASN A 299 -9.31 0.49 7.27
CA ASN A 299 -9.74 -0.52 8.24
C ASN A 299 -10.48 0.03 9.48
N ASP A 300 -10.13 1.20 10.00
CA ASP A 300 -10.83 1.76 11.17
C ASP A 300 -12.21 2.27 10.76
N ALA A 301 -12.34 2.95 9.61
CA ALA A 301 -13.63 3.42 9.10
C ALA A 301 -14.62 2.28 8.79
N THR A 302 -14.14 1.18 8.20
CA THR A 302 -14.96 -0.03 7.98
C THR A 302 -15.28 -0.76 9.29
N PHE A 303 -14.40 -0.67 10.30
CA PHE A 303 -14.73 -1.16 11.63
C PHE A 303 -15.86 -0.35 12.30
N VAL A 304 -15.91 0.98 12.18
CA VAL A 304 -17.03 1.76 12.75
C VAL A 304 -18.37 1.31 12.16
N ARG A 305 -18.42 1.06 10.84
CA ARG A 305 -19.58 0.45 10.17
C ARG A 305 -19.91 -0.94 10.74
N ALA A 306 -18.92 -1.82 10.89
CA ALA A 306 -19.13 -3.16 11.45
C ALA A 306 -19.63 -3.15 12.90
N ALA A 307 -19.23 -2.16 13.70
CA ALA A 307 -19.67 -1.98 15.08
C ALA A 307 -21.13 -1.48 15.19
N PHE A 308 -21.49 -0.44 14.44
CA PHE A 308 -22.80 0.19 14.54
C PHE A 308 -23.82 -0.42 13.56
N SER A 309 -23.55 -0.39 12.26
CA SER A 309 -24.58 -0.66 11.23
C SER A 309 -25.06 -2.11 11.21
N ASN A 310 -24.13 -3.08 11.19
CA ASN A 310 -24.49 -4.50 11.09
C ASN A 310 -25.06 -5.07 12.41
N ARG A 311 -24.81 -4.43 13.56
CA ARG A 311 -25.14 -5.00 14.89
C ARG A 311 -26.21 -4.24 15.66
N LEU A 312 -26.40 -2.94 15.41
CA LEU A 312 -27.50 -2.17 16.01
C LEU A 312 -28.87 -2.70 15.55
N SER A 313 -28.99 -3.12 14.29
CA SER A 313 -30.17 -3.81 13.74
C SER A 313 -30.59 -5.01 14.59
N ILE A 314 -29.66 -5.95 14.79
CA ILE A 314 -29.85 -7.17 15.59
C ILE A 314 -30.14 -6.81 17.05
N PHE A 315 -29.35 -5.91 17.66
CA PHE A 315 -29.53 -5.49 19.05
C PHE A 315 -30.91 -4.89 19.34
N ILE A 316 -31.45 -4.06 18.44
CA ILE A 316 -32.80 -3.49 18.55
C ILE A 316 -33.85 -4.60 18.42
N GLN A 317 -33.70 -5.47 17.42
CA GLN A 317 -34.61 -6.59 17.16
C GLN A 317 -34.70 -7.55 18.34
N ASP A 318 -33.58 -7.98 18.90
CA ASP A 318 -33.55 -8.92 20.03
C ASP A 318 -34.09 -8.28 21.31
N THR A 319 -33.76 -7.01 21.57
CA THR A 319 -34.29 -6.27 22.73
C THR A 319 -35.82 -6.09 22.62
N ALA A 320 -36.34 -5.84 21.42
CA ALA A 320 -37.78 -5.79 21.16
C ALA A 320 -38.44 -7.18 21.32
N ALA A 321 -37.84 -8.24 20.76
CA ALA A 321 -38.34 -9.60 20.88
C ALA A 321 -38.43 -10.06 22.35
N VAL A 322 -37.42 -9.76 23.16
CA VAL A 322 -37.38 -10.11 24.59
C VAL A 322 -38.40 -9.33 25.41
N SER A 323 -38.55 -8.02 25.18
CA SER A 323 -39.54 -7.22 25.90
C SER A 323 -40.98 -7.62 25.56
N VAL A 324 -41.26 -7.97 24.30
CA VAL A 324 -42.54 -8.54 23.87
C VAL A 324 -42.76 -9.94 24.47
N ALA A 325 -41.75 -10.81 24.45
CA ALA A 325 -41.85 -12.15 25.04
C ALA A 325 -42.10 -12.11 26.55
N LEU A 326 -41.43 -11.21 27.28
CA LEU A 326 -41.63 -11.01 28.72
C LEU A 326 -43.02 -10.42 29.02
N LEU A 327 -43.51 -9.46 28.22
CA LEU A 327 -44.85 -8.91 28.36
C LEU A 327 -45.92 -9.99 28.15
N ILE A 328 -45.83 -10.77 27.07
CA ILE A 328 -46.77 -11.88 26.78
C ILE A 328 -46.69 -12.95 27.88
N GLY A 329 -45.49 -13.31 28.33
CA GLY A 329 -45.30 -14.29 29.40
C GLY A 329 -45.91 -13.86 30.73
N ILE A 330 -45.81 -12.58 31.11
CA ILE A 330 -46.46 -12.05 32.31
C ILE A 330 -47.99 -12.11 32.20
N LEU A 331 -48.54 -11.82 31.01
CA LEU A 331 -49.98 -11.85 30.75
C LEU A 331 -50.57 -13.27 30.72
N LEU A 332 -49.80 -14.28 30.30
CA LEU A 332 -50.23 -15.68 30.31
C LEU A 332 -50.04 -16.35 31.68
N GLY A 333 -48.88 -16.15 32.31
CA GLY A 333 -48.45 -16.94 33.46
C GLY A 333 -47.33 -16.27 34.26
N TRP A 334 -47.66 -15.19 34.99
CA TRP A 334 -46.71 -14.40 35.79
C TRP A 334 -45.74 -15.21 36.67
N ARG A 335 -46.16 -16.39 37.16
CA ARG A 335 -45.32 -17.30 37.97
C ARG A 335 -44.16 -17.91 37.18
N VAL A 336 -44.42 -18.41 35.97
CA VAL A 336 -43.38 -18.94 35.07
C VAL A 336 -42.53 -17.79 34.53
N ALA A 337 -43.15 -16.65 34.22
CA ALA A 337 -42.45 -15.45 33.76
C ALA A 337 -41.44 -14.90 34.80
N LEU A 338 -41.75 -14.97 36.10
CA LEU A 338 -40.79 -14.61 37.16
C LEU A 338 -39.59 -15.58 37.22
N VAL A 339 -39.80 -16.88 37.02
CA VAL A 339 -38.72 -17.87 36.97
C VAL A 339 -37.85 -17.67 35.73
N ALA A 340 -38.46 -17.39 34.57
CA ALA A 340 -37.73 -17.01 33.36
C ALA A 340 -36.94 -15.71 33.57
N LEU A 341 -37.53 -14.67 34.16
CA LEU A 341 -36.84 -13.42 34.50
C LEU A 341 -35.64 -13.65 35.43
N ALA A 342 -35.74 -14.59 36.37
CA ALA A 342 -34.64 -14.94 37.27
C ALA A 342 -33.47 -15.68 36.57
N THR A 343 -33.70 -16.36 35.43
CA THR A 343 -32.60 -16.98 34.66
C THR A 343 -31.91 -16.00 33.71
N LEU A 344 -32.57 -14.91 33.27
CA LEU A 344 -31.98 -13.97 32.30
C LEU A 344 -30.62 -13.38 32.72
N PRO A 345 -30.39 -12.96 33.99
CA PRO A 345 -29.07 -12.49 34.42
C PRO A 345 -27.97 -13.55 34.29
N VAL A 346 -28.30 -14.82 34.58
CA VAL A 346 -27.37 -15.95 34.46
C VAL A 346 -27.01 -16.19 32.98
N LEU A 347 -28.00 -16.14 32.09
CA LEU A 347 -27.81 -16.24 30.65
C LEU A 347 -26.97 -15.09 30.08
N VAL A 348 -27.24 -13.85 30.49
CA VAL A 348 -26.49 -12.66 30.04
C VAL A 348 -25.05 -12.69 30.55
N ILE A 349 -24.81 -13.06 31.82
CA ILE A 349 -23.45 -13.24 32.36
C ILE A 349 -22.72 -14.37 31.61
N SER A 350 -23.40 -15.49 31.35
CA SER A 350 -22.86 -16.62 30.58
C SER A 350 -22.45 -16.21 29.16
N ALA A 351 -23.31 -15.48 28.44
CA ALA A 351 -23.07 -15.00 27.09
C ALA A 351 -21.92 -13.97 27.02
N ILE A 352 -21.91 -13.00 27.94
CA ILE A 352 -20.84 -12.00 28.06
C ILE A 352 -19.52 -12.70 28.40
N ALA A 353 -19.51 -13.67 29.31
CA ALA A 353 -18.33 -14.47 29.63
C ALA A 353 -17.83 -15.27 28.42
N GLN A 354 -18.69 -16.07 27.78
CA GLN A 354 -18.37 -16.86 26.57
C GLN A 354 -17.61 -16.01 25.53
N LYS A 355 -18.12 -14.81 25.25
CA LYS A 355 -17.59 -13.95 24.20
C LYS A 355 -16.42 -13.08 24.68
N LEU A 356 -16.33 -12.78 25.98
CA LEU A 356 -15.10 -12.26 26.60
C LEU A 356 -13.95 -13.27 26.56
N TRP A 357 -14.19 -14.56 26.79
CA TRP A 357 -13.17 -15.61 26.68
C TRP A 357 -12.69 -15.75 25.24
N LEU A 358 -13.61 -15.85 24.27
CA LEU A 358 -13.29 -15.82 22.83
C LEU A 358 -12.52 -14.57 22.39
N ALA A 359 -12.78 -13.41 23.00
CA ALA A 359 -12.13 -12.15 22.66
C ALA A 359 -10.85 -11.83 23.48
N GLY A 360 -10.69 -12.36 24.69
CA GLY A 360 -9.93 -11.71 25.76
C GLY A 360 -8.42 -11.86 25.67
N PHE A 361 -7.93 -13.09 25.58
CA PHE A 361 -6.51 -13.39 25.82
C PHE A 361 -5.56 -13.14 24.63
N SER A 362 -6.08 -12.66 23.51
CA SER A 362 -5.30 -12.49 22.27
C SER A 362 -4.17 -11.46 22.39
N ARG A 363 -4.18 -10.49 23.32
CA ARG A 363 -3.18 -9.42 23.35
C ARG A 363 -1.74 -9.94 23.54
N GLY A 364 -1.54 -10.94 24.39
CA GLY A 364 -0.22 -11.57 24.57
C GLY A 364 0.21 -12.39 23.35
N ILE A 365 -0.70 -13.19 22.79
CA ILE A 365 -0.45 -13.97 21.58
C ILE A 365 -0.18 -13.08 20.35
N GLN A 366 -0.91 -11.98 20.18
CA GLN A 366 -0.72 -11.02 19.09
C GLN A 366 0.64 -10.31 19.19
N GLU A 367 1.12 -9.96 20.38
CA GLU A 367 2.46 -9.39 20.55
C GLU A 367 3.57 -10.42 20.26
N MET A 368 3.35 -11.69 20.61
CA MET A 368 4.27 -12.78 20.26
C MET A 368 4.27 -13.06 18.74
N HIS A 369 3.10 -13.07 18.10
CA HIS A 369 2.99 -13.12 16.63
C HIS A 369 3.68 -11.92 15.98
N ARG A 370 3.49 -10.70 16.48
CA ARG A 370 4.15 -9.49 15.95
C ARG A 370 5.67 -9.65 15.95
N LYS A 371 6.25 -10.21 17.02
CA LYS A 371 7.69 -10.51 17.08
C LYS A 371 8.13 -11.56 16.07
N ALA A 372 7.33 -12.62 15.86
CA ALA A 372 7.61 -13.61 14.81
C ALA A 372 7.50 -13.00 13.40
N SER A 373 6.48 -12.17 13.17
CA SER A 373 6.26 -11.45 11.91
C SER A 373 7.38 -10.47 11.60
N LEU A 374 7.93 -9.75 12.60
CA LEU A 374 9.08 -8.86 12.39
C LEU A 374 10.33 -9.63 11.88
N VAL A 375 10.60 -10.83 12.42
CA VAL A 375 11.71 -11.67 11.93
C VAL A 375 11.50 -12.08 10.46
N LEU A 376 10.26 -12.40 10.09
CA LEU A 376 9.89 -12.73 8.71
C LEU A 376 9.95 -11.48 7.79
N GLU A 377 9.49 -10.33 8.27
CA GLU A 377 9.49 -9.05 7.56
C GLU A 377 10.93 -8.59 7.27
N ASP A 378 11.83 -8.64 8.25
CA ASP A 378 13.25 -8.34 8.04
C ASP A 378 13.91 -9.31 7.06
N ALA A 379 13.57 -10.60 7.10
CA ALA A 379 14.08 -11.59 6.16
C ALA A 379 13.59 -11.35 4.73
N VAL A 380 12.30 -11.04 4.53
CA VAL A 380 11.69 -10.78 3.21
C VAL A 380 12.16 -9.44 2.65
N ARG A 381 12.22 -8.39 3.48
CA ARG A 381 12.75 -7.06 3.10
C ARG A 381 14.19 -7.16 2.59
N ASN A 382 15.01 -7.96 3.26
CA ASN A 382 16.42 -8.19 2.92
C ASN A 382 16.66 -9.51 2.17
N ILE A 383 15.68 -10.02 1.41
CA ILE A 383 15.75 -11.37 0.81
C ILE A 383 17.00 -11.63 -0.03
N TYR A 384 17.50 -10.64 -0.79
CA TYR A 384 18.75 -10.79 -1.54
C TYR A 384 19.97 -10.99 -0.63
N THR A 385 19.99 -10.36 0.55
CA THR A 385 21.04 -10.58 1.56
C THR A 385 20.92 -11.99 2.15
N VAL A 386 19.70 -12.46 2.44
CA VAL A 386 19.45 -13.82 2.93
C VAL A 386 19.92 -14.87 1.93
N VAL A 387 19.60 -14.68 0.65
CA VAL A 387 19.99 -15.59 -0.45
C VAL A 387 21.50 -15.52 -0.72
N ALA A 388 22.10 -14.33 -0.80
CA ALA A 388 23.53 -14.16 -1.07
C ALA A 388 24.45 -14.71 0.03
N PHE A 389 23.97 -14.78 1.29
CA PHE A 389 24.68 -15.41 2.40
C PHE A 389 24.15 -16.83 2.73
N CYS A 390 23.28 -17.40 1.88
CA CYS A 390 22.65 -18.72 2.07
C CYS A 390 22.01 -18.92 3.47
N ALA A 391 21.54 -17.85 4.11
CA ALA A 391 21.17 -17.83 5.53
C ALA A 391 19.74 -18.34 5.83
N GLY A 392 19.12 -19.06 4.88
CA GLY A 392 17.70 -19.45 4.93
C GLY A 392 17.35 -20.31 6.14
N ASP A 393 18.09 -21.39 6.38
CA ASP A 393 17.82 -22.34 7.47
C ASP A 393 17.93 -21.69 8.86
N LYS A 394 18.90 -20.78 9.03
CA LYS A 394 19.10 -20.03 10.28
C LYS A 394 17.93 -19.09 10.59
N ILE A 395 17.32 -18.50 9.56
CA ILE A 395 16.11 -17.69 9.71
C ILE A 395 14.88 -18.58 9.96
N MET A 396 14.79 -19.73 9.29
CA MET A 396 13.73 -20.73 9.52
C MET A 396 13.75 -21.24 10.97
N GLU A 397 14.93 -21.53 11.53
CA GLU A 397 15.10 -21.91 12.94
C GLU A 397 14.67 -20.79 13.90
N LEU A 398 15.14 -19.55 13.67
CA LEU A 398 14.74 -18.39 14.48
C LEU A 398 13.22 -18.16 14.46
N TYR A 399 12.57 -18.33 13.31
CA TYR A 399 11.12 -18.21 13.17
C TYR A 399 10.40 -19.38 13.88
N ARG A 400 10.87 -20.62 13.72
CA ARG A 400 10.37 -21.81 14.43
C ARG A 400 10.46 -21.67 15.95
N LEU A 401 11.53 -21.09 16.47
CA LEU A 401 11.71 -20.83 17.90
C LEU A 401 10.67 -19.84 18.46
N HIS A 402 10.30 -18.82 17.70
CA HIS A 402 9.22 -17.90 18.06
C HIS A 402 7.84 -18.57 18.00
N LEU A 403 7.56 -19.32 16.92
CA LEU A 403 6.33 -20.10 16.77
C LEU A 403 6.14 -21.15 17.87
N GLY A 404 7.21 -21.81 18.33
CA GLY A 404 7.15 -22.80 19.41
C GLY A 404 6.66 -22.22 20.74
N LYS A 405 6.98 -20.95 21.04
CA LYS A 405 6.46 -20.24 22.22
C LYS A 405 4.99 -19.87 22.04
N ILE A 406 4.60 -19.42 20.84
CA ILE A 406 3.22 -19.12 20.48
C ILE A 406 2.33 -20.37 20.60
N LEU A 407 2.79 -21.52 20.09
CA LEU A 407 2.04 -22.77 20.11
C LEU A 407 1.70 -23.24 21.54
N LYS A 408 2.70 -23.24 22.45
CA LYS A 408 2.47 -23.62 23.86
C LYS A 408 1.47 -22.68 24.55
N GLN A 409 1.60 -21.37 24.33
CA GLN A 409 0.67 -20.37 24.88
C GLN A 409 -0.75 -20.53 24.31
N SER A 410 -0.85 -20.77 23.00
CA SER A 410 -2.11 -20.96 22.28
C SER A 410 -2.86 -22.22 22.75
N LEU A 411 -2.15 -23.33 23.00
CA LEU A 411 -2.75 -24.56 23.50
C LEU A 411 -3.37 -24.37 24.90
N VAL A 412 -2.64 -23.75 25.83
CA VAL A 412 -3.16 -23.47 27.19
C VAL A 412 -4.35 -22.51 27.15
N GLN A 413 -4.30 -21.47 26.31
CA GLN A 413 -5.44 -20.55 26.15
C GLN A 413 -6.62 -21.21 25.43
N GLY A 414 -6.39 -22.08 24.46
CA GLY A 414 -7.42 -22.85 23.76
C GLY A 414 -8.18 -23.79 24.69
N LEU A 415 -7.48 -24.48 25.61
CA LEU A 415 -8.11 -25.28 26.66
C LEU A 415 -8.98 -24.42 27.60
N ALA A 416 -8.48 -23.26 28.04
CA ALA A 416 -9.24 -22.35 28.91
C ALA A 416 -10.48 -21.76 28.22
N ILE A 417 -10.36 -21.37 26.94
CA ILE A 417 -11.48 -20.89 26.12
C ILE A 417 -12.50 -22.02 25.88
N GLY A 418 -12.05 -23.24 25.59
CA GLY A 418 -12.90 -24.40 25.40
C GLY A 418 -13.69 -24.76 26.67
N PHE A 419 -13.05 -24.73 27.84
CA PHE A 419 -13.72 -24.93 29.12
C PHE A 419 -14.74 -23.81 29.42
N GLY A 420 -14.36 -22.54 29.22
CA GLY A 420 -15.27 -21.40 29.40
C GLY A 420 -16.49 -21.44 28.46
N PHE A 421 -16.28 -21.86 27.20
CA PHE A 421 -17.35 -22.10 26.24
C PHE A 421 -18.27 -23.24 26.69
N GLY A 422 -17.70 -24.40 27.08
CA GLY A 422 -18.46 -25.55 27.57
C GLY A 422 -19.33 -25.21 28.79
N LEU A 423 -18.76 -24.49 29.77
CA LEU A 423 -19.48 -24.01 30.93
C LEU A 423 -20.61 -23.04 30.55
N SER A 424 -20.39 -22.14 29.57
CA SER A 424 -21.43 -21.22 29.12
C SER A 424 -22.62 -21.91 28.46
N GLN A 425 -22.36 -22.97 27.67
CA GLN A 425 -23.40 -23.79 27.05
C GLN A 425 -24.14 -24.63 28.09
N PHE A 426 -23.41 -25.22 29.06
CA PHE A 426 -24.03 -25.92 30.20
C PHE A 426 -25.01 -25.03 30.96
N LEU A 427 -24.64 -23.78 31.27
CA LEU A 427 -25.53 -22.83 31.95
C LEU A 427 -26.79 -22.49 31.12
N LEU A 428 -26.66 -22.36 29.79
CA LEU A 428 -27.79 -22.11 28.88
C LEU A 428 -28.80 -23.28 28.91
N PHE A 429 -28.32 -24.53 28.80
CA PHE A 429 -29.19 -25.70 28.88
C PHE A 429 -29.75 -25.94 30.29
N ALA A 430 -28.98 -25.66 31.34
CA ALA A 430 -29.44 -25.76 32.73
C ALA A 430 -30.58 -24.77 33.05
N CYS A 431 -30.51 -23.53 32.56
CA CYS A 431 -31.59 -22.56 32.70
C CYS A 431 -32.86 -23.00 31.96
N ASN A 432 -32.74 -23.51 30.73
CA ASN A 432 -33.87 -24.05 29.96
C ASN A 432 -34.49 -25.30 30.63
N ALA A 433 -33.68 -26.18 31.22
CA ALA A 433 -34.15 -27.35 31.96
C ALA A 433 -34.88 -26.96 33.26
N LEU A 434 -34.37 -25.97 34.01
CA LEU A 434 -35.02 -25.43 35.21
C LEU A 434 -36.38 -24.79 34.87
N LEU A 435 -36.44 -24.03 33.77
CA LEU A 435 -37.69 -23.45 33.27
C LEU A 435 -38.71 -24.54 32.92
N LEU A 436 -38.31 -25.55 32.15
CA LEU A 436 -39.18 -26.67 31.78
C LEU A 436 -39.71 -27.43 33.01
N TRP A 437 -38.85 -27.69 33.99
CA TRP A 437 -39.21 -28.35 35.25
C TRP A 437 -40.21 -27.53 36.07
N TYR A 438 -40.01 -26.21 36.18
CA TYR A 438 -40.96 -25.34 36.89
C TYR A 438 -42.31 -25.21 36.16
N THR A 439 -42.31 -25.16 34.82
CA THR A 439 -43.53 -25.20 34.01
C THR A 439 -44.28 -26.51 34.22
N ALA A 440 -43.60 -27.67 34.24
CA ALA A 440 -44.22 -28.96 34.53
C ALA A 440 -44.90 -28.99 35.92
N ILE A 441 -44.21 -28.51 36.97
CA ILE A 441 -44.78 -28.38 38.33
C ILE A 441 -45.98 -27.41 38.37
N SER A 442 -45.98 -26.38 37.52
CA SER A 442 -47.07 -25.41 37.45
C SER A 442 -48.32 -25.97 36.75
N VAL A 443 -48.12 -26.88 35.79
CA VAL A 443 -49.21 -27.63 35.15
C VAL A 443 -49.76 -28.72 36.07
N ASP A 444 -48.88 -29.49 36.73
CA ASP A 444 -49.24 -30.52 37.72
C ASP A 444 -50.13 -29.97 38.85
N LYS A 445 -49.76 -28.79 39.39
CA LYS A 445 -50.54 -28.08 40.42
C LYS A 445 -51.77 -27.33 39.88
N GLN A 446 -52.19 -27.60 38.65
CA GLN A 446 -53.32 -26.99 37.94
C GLN A 446 -53.30 -25.44 37.91
N HIS A 447 -52.13 -24.81 38.03
CA HIS A 447 -51.99 -23.36 37.88
C HIS A 447 -52.00 -22.92 36.41
N LEU A 448 -51.68 -23.83 35.49
CA LEU A 448 -51.63 -23.61 34.04
C LEU A 448 -52.18 -24.82 33.30
N THR A 449 -52.99 -24.57 32.26
CA THR A 449 -53.35 -25.60 31.29
C THR A 449 -52.10 -26.05 30.52
N ILE A 450 -51.99 -27.34 30.20
CA ILE A 450 -50.89 -27.93 29.41
C ILE A 450 -50.57 -27.08 28.16
N ALA A 451 -51.59 -26.67 27.42
CA ALA A 451 -51.47 -25.87 26.20
C ALA A 451 -50.99 -24.42 26.43
N THR A 452 -51.11 -23.89 27.65
CA THR A 452 -50.60 -22.55 28.03
C THR A 452 -49.16 -22.66 28.50
N GLY A 453 -48.86 -23.61 29.41
CA GLY A 453 -47.49 -23.86 29.88
C GLY A 453 -46.53 -24.22 28.74
N LEU A 454 -46.98 -25.00 27.75
CA LEU A 454 -46.18 -25.30 26.56
C LEU A 454 -45.86 -24.04 25.73
N LYS A 455 -46.82 -23.12 25.57
CA LYS A 455 -46.61 -21.84 24.86
C LYS A 455 -45.62 -20.95 25.60
N GLU A 456 -45.76 -20.83 26.93
CA GLU A 456 -44.83 -20.06 27.78
C GLU A 456 -43.41 -20.62 27.72
N TYR A 457 -43.25 -21.94 27.83
CA TYR A 457 -41.94 -22.59 27.70
C TYR A 457 -41.29 -22.33 26.34
N ILE A 458 -42.03 -22.50 25.24
CA ILE A 458 -41.52 -22.24 23.88
C ILE A 458 -41.13 -20.76 23.73
N LEU A 459 -41.98 -19.83 24.16
CA LEU A 459 -41.75 -18.39 24.09
C LEU A 459 -40.48 -17.97 24.85
N PHE A 460 -40.33 -18.41 26.10
CA PHE A 460 -39.17 -18.07 26.92
C PHE A 460 -37.90 -18.82 26.51
N SER A 461 -38.00 -20.03 25.95
CA SER A 461 -36.85 -20.73 25.37
C SER A 461 -36.29 -19.96 24.17
N PHE A 462 -37.13 -19.55 23.21
CA PHE A 462 -36.69 -18.70 22.10
C PHE A 462 -36.13 -17.35 22.55
N ALA A 463 -36.76 -16.67 23.52
CA ALA A 463 -36.23 -15.43 24.10
C ALA A 463 -34.87 -15.62 24.79
N SER A 464 -34.66 -16.78 25.42
CA SER A 464 -33.38 -17.13 26.05
C SER A 464 -32.24 -17.29 25.04
N PHE A 465 -32.50 -17.88 23.87
CA PHE A 465 -31.53 -17.92 22.78
C PHE A 465 -31.28 -16.53 22.16
N ALA A 466 -32.34 -15.74 21.95
CA ALA A 466 -32.24 -14.37 21.41
C ALA A 466 -31.42 -13.42 22.29
N LEU A 467 -31.30 -13.65 23.59
CA LEU A 467 -30.47 -12.84 24.49
C LEU A 467 -28.95 -13.13 24.38
N VAL A 468 -28.55 -14.33 23.96
CA VAL A 468 -27.14 -14.75 24.00
C VAL A 468 -26.30 -14.08 22.91
N GLU A 469 -26.86 -13.86 21.71
CA GLU A 469 -26.12 -13.20 20.62
C GLU A 469 -25.82 -11.71 20.86
N PRO A 470 -26.81 -10.82 21.15
CA PRO A 470 -26.60 -9.37 21.22
C PRO A 470 -25.73 -8.97 22.42
N PHE A 471 -26.00 -9.50 23.61
CA PHE A 471 -25.17 -9.23 24.80
C PHE A 471 -23.77 -9.83 24.67
N GLY A 472 -23.63 -10.96 23.96
CA GLY A 472 -22.34 -11.51 23.58
C GLY A 472 -21.51 -10.62 22.63
N LEU A 473 -22.09 -9.63 21.96
CA LEU A 473 -21.36 -8.75 21.03
C LEU A 473 -20.75 -7.51 21.70
N ALA A 474 -21.20 -7.12 22.90
CA ALA A 474 -20.61 -6.04 23.69
C ALA A 474 -19.07 -6.09 23.82
N PRO A 475 -18.42 -7.24 24.15
CA PRO A 475 -16.96 -7.31 24.24
C PRO A 475 -16.23 -7.05 22.91
N TYR A 476 -16.85 -7.29 21.75
CA TYR A 476 -16.24 -6.96 20.45
C TYR A 476 -16.17 -5.46 20.21
N ILE A 477 -17.21 -4.72 20.62
CA ILE A 477 -17.24 -3.25 20.58
C ILE A 477 -16.19 -2.68 21.55
N LEU A 478 -16.19 -3.14 22.80
CA LEU A 478 -15.24 -2.71 23.84
C LEU A 478 -13.77 -2.97 23.43
N LYS A 479 -13.45 -4.18 22.96
CA LYS A 479 -12.09 -4.56 22.52
C LYS A 479 -11.55 -3.67 21.40
N ARG A 480 -12.44 -3.13 20.57
CA ARG A 480 -12.11 -2.31 19.40
C ARG A 480 -12.33 -0.80 19.61
N ARG A 481 -12.60 -0.36 20.84
CA ARG A 481 -12.67 1.08 21.22
C ARG A 481 -11.46 1.88 20.69
N LYS A 482 -10.27 1.26 20.63
CA LYS A 482 -9.06 1.87 20.03
C LYS A 482 -9.22 2.33 18.58
N SER A 483 -9.90 1.56 17.72
CA SER A 483 -10.17 1.98 16.33
C SER A 483 -11.12 3.18 16.28
N LEU A 484 -12.12 3.22 17.17
CA LEU A 484 -13.03 4.36 17.26
C LEU A 484 -12.29 5.61 17.77
N THR A 485 -11.43 5.47 18.79
CA THR A 485 -10.55 6.56 19.25
C THR A 485 -9.58 7.03 18.17
N SER A 486 -8.97 6.13 17.40
CA SER A 486 -8.09 6.46 16.24
C SER A 486 -8.81 7.31 15.19
N VAL A 487 -10.11 7.06 14.93
CA VAL A 487 -10.92 7.86 14.00
C VAL A 487 -11.17 9.27 14.55
N PHE A 488 -11.64 9.39 15.80
CA PHE A 488 -11.91 10.69 16.43
C PHE A 488 -10.63 11.50 16.70
N GLU A 489 -9.52 10.87 17.08
CA GLU A 489 -8.20 11.48 17.23
C GLU A 489 -7.67 12.13 15.93
N ILE A 490 -8.14 11.66 14.76
CA ILE A 490 -7.82 12.25 13.45
C ILE A 490 -8.85 13.34 13.07
N ILE A 491 -10.14 13.11 13.31
CA ILE A 491 -11.22 14.03 12.91
C ILE A 491 -11.30 15.28 13.81
N ASP A 492 -11.21 15.09 15.12
CA ASP A 492 -11.42 16.15 16.13
C ASP A 492 -10.11 16.90 16.47
N ARG A 493 -9.03 16.61 15.72
CA ARG A 493 -7.73 17.26 15.86
C ARG A 493 -7.74 18.65 15.23
N GLU A 494 -7.53 19.66 16.06
CA GLU A 494 -7.18 21.00 15.61
C GLU A 494 -5.69 21.03 15.18
N PRO A 495 -5.37 21.47 13.94
CA PRO A 495 -3.99 21.59 13.48
C PRO A 495 -3.32 22.82 14.10
N ARG A 496 -1.99 22.80 14.23
CA ARG A 496 -1.22 23.95 14.73
C ARG A 496 -1.07 25.07 13.70
N ILE A 497 -1.10 24.72 12.42
CA ILE A 497 -0.95 25.64 11.28
C ILE A 497 -2.08 25.31 10.29
N ASP A 498 -3.24 25.93 10.49
CA ASP A 498 -4.43 25.64 9.69
C ASP A 498 -4.32 26.20 8.25
N PRO A 499 -4.41 25.36 7.20
CA PRO A 499 -4.42 25.83 5.82
C PRO A 499 -5.72 26.56 5.42
N ASP A 500 -6.81 26.33 6.16
CA ASP A 500 -8.16 26.78 5.80
C ASP A 500 -8.67 27.97 6.63
N ASP A 501 -7.87 28.45 7.60
CA ASP A 501 -8.16 29.67 8.36
C ASP A 501 -8.33 30.87 7.43
N THR A 502 -9.54 31.43 7.39
CA THR A 502 -9.89 32.55 6.52
C THR A 502 -9.51 33.92 7.08
N THR A 503 -9.16 34.01 8.37
CA THR A 503 -8.90 35.27 9.09
C THR A 503 -7.54 35.90 8.75
N GLY A 504 -6.55 35.08 8.38
CA GLY A 504 -5.22 35.54 8.01
C GLY A 504 -5.18 36.53 6.83
N LEU A 505 -4.26 37.48 6.90
CA LEU A 505 -4.07 38.57 5.93
C LEU A 505 -3.82 38.07 4.50
N LYS A 506 -4.36 38.81 3.53
CA LYS A 506 -4.25 38.58 2.08
C LYS A 506 -4.01 39.92 1.35
N PRO A 507 -2.82 40.54 1.47
CA PRO A 507 -2.54 41.78 0.76
C PRO A 507 -2.56 41.56 -0.77
N PRO A 508 -2.84 42.62 -1.56
CA PRO A 508 -2.95 42.51 -3.02
C PRO A 508 -1.60 42.38 -3.73
N ASN A 509 -0.53 42.91 -3.13
CA ASN A 509 0.82 42.92 -3.67
C ASN A 509 1.79 42.22 -2.72
N VAL A 510 2.84 41.61 -3.29
CA VAL A 510 3.97 41.02 -2.56
C VAL A 510 5.25 41.55 -3.19
N TYR A 511 6.11 42.19 -2.38
CA TYR A 511 7.43 42.66 -2.80
C TYR A 511 8.49 41.57 -2.63
N GLY A 512 8.23 40.59 -1.77
CA GLY A 512 9.04 39.37 -1.64
C GLY A 512 10.30 39.54 -0.79
N SER A 513 10.33 40.51 0.12
CA SER A 513 11.42 40.66 1.09
C SER A 513 11.21 39.70 2.26
N ILE A 514 12.21 38.86 2.55
CA ILE A 514 12.15 37.81 3.58
C ILE A 514 13.18 38.11 4.67
N GLU A 515 12.76 38.14 5.93
CA GLU A 515 13.62 38.51 7.06
C GLU A 515 13.43 37.55 8.25
N PHE A 516 14.45 36.76 8.56
CA PHE A 516 14.55 35.94 9.78
C PHE A 516 15.13 36.81 10.90
N LYS A 517 14.44 36.90 12.04
CA LYS A 517 14.89 37.61 13.24
C LYS A 517 15.04 36.68 14.42
N SER A 518 16.29 36.50 14.85
CA SER A 518 16.72 35.72 16.02
C SER A 518 16.04 34.35 16.13
N VAL A 519 16.00 33.60 15.03
CA VAL A 519 15.23 32.37 14.91
C VAL A 519 15.96 31.18 15.53
N ASP A 520 15.30 30.56 16.50
CA ASP A 520 15.66 29.24 17.05
C ASP A 520 14.67 28.20 16.54
N PHE A 521 15.17 27.03 16.08
CA PHE A 521 14.30 25.98 15.55
C PHE A 521 14.82 24.56 15.82
N SER A 522 13.92 23.69 16.30
CA SER A 522 14.08 22.23 16.36
C SER A 522 12.85 21.55 15.74
N TYR A 523 13.06 20.41 15.07
CA TYR A 523 11.95 19.67 14.45
C TYR A 523 11.05 19.02 15.52
N PRO A 524 9.71 19.01 15.36
CA PRO A 524 8.80 18.46 16.37
C PRO A 524 9.04 16.98 16.74
N ALA A 525 9.61 16.19 15.83
CA ALA A 525 9.99 14.79 16.07
C ALA A 525 11.32 14.61 16.82
N ARG A 526 12.13 15.68 16.98
CA ARG A 526 13.44 15.68 17.67
C ARG A 526 13.68 17.04 18.37
N PRO A 527 12.91 17.38 19.42
CA PRO A 527 12.99 18.69 20.07
C PRO A 527 14.36 18.96 20.70
N ASP A 528 15.08 17.90 21.11
CA ASP A 528 16.39 17.98 21.77
C ASP A 528 17.54 18.44 20.86
N ILE A 529 17.29 18.55 19.54
CA ILE A 529 18.30 18.95 18.55
C ILE A 529 17.90 20.28 17.94
N LEU A 530 18.55 21.35 18.40
CA LEU A 530 18.45 22.69 17.82
C LEU A 530 19.19 22.74 16.48
N VAL A 531 18.46 22.98 15.39
CA VAL A 531 18.95 22.94 14.00
C VAL A 531 19.34 24.33 13.48
N LEU A 532 18.65 25.37 13.95
CA LEU A 532 18.99 26.78 13.73
C LEU A 532 19.08 27.45 15.11
N SER A 533 20.10 28.28 15.35
CA SER A 533 20.27 28.95 16.66
C SER A 533 20.62 30.43 16.52
N ASN A 534 19.79 31.30 17.09
CA ASN A 534 19.79 32.77 16.91
C ASN A 534 20.02 33.16 15.42
N PHE A 535 19.27 32.54 14.52
CA PHE A 535 19.45 32.71 13.09
C PHE A 535 18.86 34.03 12.60
N ASN A 536 19.69 34.84 11.95
CA ASN A 536 19.33 36.16 11.42
C ASN A 536 19.76 36.22 9.95
N LEU A 537 18.82 36.52 9.05
CA LEU A 537 19.07 36.63 7.61
C LEU A 537 18.03 37.57 6.99
N LYS A 538 18.48 38.48 6.12
CA LYS A 538 17.62 39.36 5.34
C LYS A 538 17.86 39.17 3.85
N VAL A 539 16.77 39.01 3.10
CA VAL A 539 16.73 38.88 1.64
C VAL A 539 15.83 39.98 1.10
N SER A 540 16.33 40.78 0.15
CA SER A 540 15.58 41.89 -0.44
C SER A 540 14.64 41.39 -1.55
N GLY A 541 13.58 42.16 -1.82
CA GLY A 541 12.68 41.86 -2.95
C GLY A 541 13.44 41.85 -4.28
N GLY A 542 13.27 40.78 -5.06
CA GLY A 542 13.97 40.59 -6.35
C GLY A 542 15.41 40.07 -6.24
N GLN A 543 15.94 39.87 -5.03
CA GLN A 543 17.32 39.41 -4.82
C GLN A 543 17.46 37.89 -4.94
N THR A 544 18.54 37.42 -5.58
CA THR A 544 18.95 36.02 -5.61
C THR A 544 19.99 35.75 -4.52
N VAL A 545 19.68 34.82 -3.62
CA VAL A 545 20.52 34.43 -2.48
C VAL A 545 20.80 32.93 -2.48
N ALA A 546 22.08 32.55 -2.49
CA ALA A 546 22.49 31.15 -2.38
C ALA A 546 22.80 30.76 -0.93
N VAL A 547 22.36 29.58 -0.53
CA VAL A 547 22.61 28.99 0.80
C VAL A 547 23.51 27.76 0.63
N VAL A 548 24.72 27.86 1.17
CA VAL A 548 25.78 26.85 1.05
C VAL A 548 26.12 26.34 2.46
N GLY A 549 26.65 25.13 2.60
CA GLY A 549 27.01 24.61 3.92
C GLY A 549 27.10 23.10 4.00
N VAL A 550 27.65 22.61 5.11
CA VAL A 550 27.85 21.19 5.40
C VAL A 550 26.51 20.43 5.41
N LEU A 551 26.52 19.12 5.17
CA LEU A 551 25.32 18.28 5.33
C LEU A 551 24.81 18.37 6.78
N GLY A 552 23.53 18.69 6.97
CA GLY A 552 22.93 18.89 8.30
C GLY A 552 23.02 20.30 8.88
N SER A 553 23.58 21.29 8.17
CA SER A 553 23.71 22.69 8.64
C SER A 553 22.42 23.53 8.67
N GLY A 554 21.25 22.93 8.44
CA GLY A 554 19.94 23.62 8.47
C GLY A 554 19.46 24.23 7.14
N LYS A 555 20.11 23.94 6.00
CA LYS A 555 19.78 24.55 4.69
C LYS A 555 18.29 24.41 4.31
N SER A 556 17.80 23.19 4.10
CA SER A 556 16.39 22.92 3.71
C SER A 556 15.36 23.30 4.80
N THR A 557 15.83 23.50 6.04
CA THR A 557 15.02 24.03 7.14
C THR A 557 14.62 25.49 6.90
N LEU A 558 15.45 26.29 6.20
CA LEU A 558 15.07 27.65 5.80
C LEU A 558 13.86 27.65 4.85
N ILE A 559 13.89 26.83 3.81
CA ILE A 559 12.75 26.64 2.88
C ILE A 559 11.51 26.14 3.65
N SER A 560 11.70 25.20 4.58
CA SER A 560 10.62 24.64 5.41
C SER A 560 9.94 25.69 6.31
N LEU A 561 10.68 26.70 6.78
CA LEU A 561 10.15 27.81 7.55
C LEU A 561 9.47 28.88 6.67
N ILE A 562 9.99 29.14 5.45
CA ILE A 562 9.42 30.11 4.51
C ILE A 562 8.07 29.62 3.94
N GLU A 563 7.97 28.35 3.55
CA GLU A 563 6.69 27.70 3.21
C GLU A 563 5.78 27.48 4.43
N ARG A 564 6.24 27.88 5.63
CA ARG A 564 5.55 27.71 6.92
C ARG A 564 5.02 26.28 7.10
N PHE A 565 5.88 25.28 6.83
CA PHE A 565 5.63 23.88 7.15
C PHE A 565 5.75 23.63 8.66
N TYR A 566 6.53 24.49 9.33
CA TYR A 566 6.70 24.59 10.77
C TYR A 566 6.76 26.07 11.15
N ASP A 567 6.35 26.41 12.37
CA ASP A 567 6.62 27.72 12.97
C ASP A 567 7.94 27.66 13.78
N PRO A 568 8.69 28.77 13.94
CA PRO A 568 9.91 28.81 14.76
C PRO A 568 9.60 28.68 16.26
N VAL A 569 10.57 28.16 17.02
CA VAL A 569 10.47 27.95 18.49
C VAL A 569 10.64 29.27 19.24
N ALA A 570 11.63 30.06 18.82
CA ALA A 570 11.79 31.46 19.21
C ALA A 570 12.20 32.30 17.98
N GLY A 571 12.05 33.62 18.08
CA GLY A 571 12.22 34.54 16.94
C GLY A 571 11.01 34.57 16.01
N GLN A 572 11.18 35.26 14.87
CA GLN A 572 10.13 35.48 13.87
C GLN A 572 10.68 35.33 12.45
N VAL A 573 9.82 34.90 11.52
CA VAL A 573 10.08 34.95 10.08
C VAL A 573 9.09 35.94 9.45
N LEU A 574 9.60 36.96 8.78
CA LEU A 574 8.82 38.05 8.23
C LEU A 574 8.78 37.97 6.70
N LEU A 575 7.62 38.30 6.12
CA LEU A 575 7.43 38.62 4.71
C LEU A 575 6.99 40.09 4.60
N ASP A 576 7.71 40.88 3.81
CA ASP A 576 7.47 42.33 3.61
C ASP A 576 7.29 43.10 4.93
N GLY A 577 8.08 42.72 5.95
CA GLY A 577 8.10 43.33 7.28
C GLY A 577 7.02 42.83 8.26
N ARG A 578 6.15 41.89 7.86
CA ARG A 578 5.08 41.32 8.71
C ARG A 578 5.33 39.84 9.01
N ASP A 579 4.97 39.37 10.20
CA ASP A 579 5.13 37.96 10.59
C ASP A 579 4.33 37.03 9.66
N MET A 580 4.98 35.99 9.12
CA MET A 580 4.36 34.93 8.32
C MET A 580 3.20 34.23 9.04
N LYS A 581 3.15 34.30 10.38
CA LYS A 581 2.01 33.86 11.20
C LYS A 581 0.72 34.62 10.92
N SER A 582 0.80 35.89 10.50
CA SER A 582 -0.36 36.77 10.29
C SER A 582 -1.06 36.61 8.93
N PHE A 583 -0.47 35.87 7.98
CA PHE A 583 -1.02 35.69 6.63
C PHE A 583 -1.84 34.40 6.53
N ASN A 584 -2.84 34.39 5.64
CA ASN A 584 -3.54 33.16 5.28
C ASN A 584 -2.57 32.21 4.56
N LEU A 585 -2.46 30.97 5.06
CA LEU A 585 -1.45 30.01 4.61
C LEU A 585 -1.57 29.64 3.12
N ARG A 586 -2.81 29.53 2.62
CA ARG A 586 -3.08 29.21 1.20
C ARG A 586 -2.68 30.35 0.27
N TRP A 587 -2.89 31.60 0.67
CA TRP A 587 -2.40 32.81 -0.01
C TRP A 587 -0.87 32.94 0.09
N LEU A 588 -0.26 32.59 1.23
CA LEU A 588 1.20 32.66 1.40
C LEU A 588 1.88 31.71 0.40
N ARG A 589 1.45 30.44 0.39
CA ARG A 589 1.97 29.41 -0.51
C ARG A 589 1.57 29.61 -1.97
N SER A 590 0.56 30.43 -2.32
CA SER A 590 0.30 30.76 -3.73
C SER A 590 1.38 31.69 -4.31
N HIS A 591 2.04 32.49 -3.48
CA HIS A 591 3.10 33.43 -3.88
C HIS A 591 4.52 32.84 -3.83
N MET A 592 4.66 31.53 -3.59
CA MET A 592 5.95 30.83 -3.51
C MET A 592 6.05 29.69 -4.54
N GLY A 593 7.21 29.55 -5.19
CA GLY A 593 7.50 28.53 -6.19
C GLY A 593 8.59 27.57 -5.73
N LEU A 594 8.20 26.43 -5.15
CA LEU A 594 9.12 25.42 -4.63
C LEU A 594 9.54 24.40 -5.70
N ILE A 595 10.85 24.19 -5.85
CA ILE A 595 11.46 23.06 -6.55
C ILE A 595 12.26 22.23 -5.53
N GLN A 596 11.92 20.94 -5.42
CA GLN A 596 12.55 20.00 -4.49
C GLN A 596 13.73 19.25 -5.14
N GLN A 597 14.57 18.62 -4.30
CA GLN A 597 15.74 17.84 -4.70
C GLN A 597 15.37 16.57 -5.50
N ASP A 598 14.31 15.87 -5.11
CA ASP A 598 13.70 14.76 -5.86
C ASP A 598 12.20 15.07 -6.06
N PRO A 599 11.80 15.62 -7.22
CA PRO A 599 10.44 16.10 -7.40
C PRO A 599 9.42 14.97 -7.56
N VAL A 600 8.45 14.93 -6.65
CA VAL A 600 7.34 13.98 -6.71
C VAL A 600 6.45 14.28 -7.93
N ILE A 601 6.30 13.28 -8.80
CA ILE A 601 5.35 13.25 -9.91
C ILE A 601 4.23 12.29 -9.52
N PHE A 602 2.98 12.76 -9.56
CA PHE A 602 1.81 11.92 -9.25
C PHE A 602 1.55 10.93 -10.38
N SER A 603 0.99 9.76 -10.05
CA SER A 603 0.71 8.70 -11.04
C SER A 603 -0.53 8.98 -11.89
N THR A 604 -0.46 10.05 -12.69
CA THR A 604 -1.48 10.55 -13.61
C THR A 604 -0.81 11.05 -14.90
N THR A 605 -1.51 11.81 -15.76
CA THR A 605 -0.94 12.40 -16.97
C THR A 605 0.15 13.45 -16.69
N ILE A 606 1.05 13.68 -17.66
CA ILE A 606 2.00 14.80 -17.60
C ILE A 606 1.23 16.14 -17.59
N ARG A 607 0.13 16.24 -18.34
CA ARG A 607 -0.81 17.37 -18.40
C ARG A 607 -1.33 17.74 -17.00
N GLU A 608 -1.91 16.78 -16.28
CA GLU A 608 -2.38 16.98 -14.91
C GLU A 608 -1.24 17.38 -13.96
N ASN A 609 -0.08 16.72 -14.09
CA ASN A 609 1.09 17.01 -13.25
C ASN A 609 1.62 18.44 -13.42
N ILE A 610 1.49 19.07 -14.59
CA ILE A 610 1.87 20.47 -14.80
C ILE A 610 0.73 21.41 -14.36
N ILE A 611 -0.52 21.18 -14.79
CA ILE A 611 -1.66 22.06 -14.51
C ILE A 611 -2.07 22.07 -13.02
N TYR A 612 -1.65 21.07 -12.24
CA TYR A 612 -1.77 21.05 -10.78
C TYR A 612 -1.22 22.33 -10.11
N ALA A 613 -0.20 22.97 -10.72
CA ALA A 613 0.37 24.21 -10.19
C ALA A 613 -0.55 25.44 -10.33
N ARG A 614 -1.49 25.42 -11.29
CA ARG A 614 -2.44 26.52 -11.55
C ARG A 614 -3.65 26.03 -12.36
N HIS A 615 -4.72 25.59 -11.68
CA HIS A 615 -5.87 24.94 -12.32
C HIS A 615 -6.57 25.76 -13.42
N ASN A 616 -6.52 27.09 -13.35
CA ASN A 616 -7.12 28.01 -14.33
C ASN A 616 -6.21 28.30 -15.55
N ALA A 617 -5.10 27.57 -15.71
CA ALA A 617 -4.20 27.75 -16.86
C ALA A 617 -4.79 27.18 -18.15
N THR A 618 -4.59 27.90 -19.25
CA THR A 618 -4.87 27.39 -20.60
C THR A 618 -3.82 26.38 -21.05
N GLU A 619 -4.16 25.53 -22.01
CA GLU A 619 -3.23 24.55 -22.57
C GLU A 619 -2.04 25.23 -23.30
N ALA A 620 -2.25 26.43 -23.86
CA ALA A 620 -1.19 27.23 -24.47
C ALA A 620 -0.15 27.66 -23.43
N GLU A 621 -0.58 28.17 -22.27
CA GLU A 621 0.31 28.56 -21.17
C GLU A 621 1.03 27.35 -20.56
N MET A 622 0.35 26.20 -20.44
CA MET A 622 0.97 24.95 -20.00
C MET A 622 2.08 24.50 -20.98
N LYS A 623 1.81 24.55 -22.29
CA LYS A 623 2.79 24.23 -23.33
C LYS A 623 3.97 25.21 -23.34
N GLU A 624 3.73 26.49 -23.07
CA GLU A 624 4.78 27.51 -23.00
C GLU A 624 5.64 27.35 -21.74
N ALA A 625 5.04 27.12 -20.57
CA ALA A 625 5.78 26.79 -19.35
C ALA A 625 6.65 25.53 -19.51
N ALA A 626 6.18 24.55 -20.28
CA ALA A 626 6.96 23.37 -20.65
C ALA A 626 8.06 23.65 -21.70
N ARG A 627 7.95 24.69 -22.54
CA ARG A 627 9.06 25.15 -23.41
C ARG A 627 10.16 25.82 -22.61
N ILE A 628 9.80 26.79 -21.77
CA ILE A 628 10.71 27.51 -20.87
C ILE A 628 11.48 26.53 -19.96
N ALA A 629 10.83 25.47 -19.49
CA ALA A 629 11.44 24.42 -18.69
C ALA A 629 12.27 23.38 -19.49
N ASN A 630 12.52 23.59 -20.79
CA ASN A 630 13.13 22.64 -21.72
C ASN A 630 12.47 21.24 -21.73
N ALA A 631 11.19 21.15 -21.35
CA ALA A 631 10.45 19.91 -21.20
C ALA A 631 9.69 19.52 -22.48
N HIS A 632 9.20 20.49 -23.24
CA HIS A 632 8.28 20.30 -24.37
C HIS A 632 8.77 19.27 -25.39
N HIS A 633 10.06 19.29 -25.76
CA HIS A 633 10.61 18.36 -26.75
C HIS A 633 10.50 16.90 -26.30
N PHE A 634 10.88 16.57 -25.06
CA PHE A 634 10.84 15.18 -24.59
C PHE A 634 9.39 14.72 -24.32
N ILE A 635 8.51 15.63 -23.91
CA ILE A 635 7.09 15.33 -23.71
C ILE A 635 6.45 15.02 -25.08
N SER A 636 6.72 15.84 -26.10
CA SER A 636 6.20 15.65 -27.46
C SER A 636 6.75 14.44 -28.20
N SER A 637 7.89 13.86 -27.78
CA SER A 637 8.39 12.59 -28.29
C SER A 637 7.79 11.33 -27.63
N LEU A 638 6.94 11.49 -26.60
CA LEU A 638 6.23 10.35 -26.01
C LEU A 638 4.99 9.98 -26.85
N PRO A 639 4.59 8.68 -26.93
CA PRO A 639 3.50 8.22 -27.79
C PRO A 639 2.13 8.91 -27.62
N HIS A 640 1.89 9.53 -26.46
CA HIS A 640 0.65 10.28 -26.16
C HIS A 640 0.93 11.72 -25.72
N GLY A 641 2.13 12.25 -26.01
CA GLY A 641 2.49 13.63 -25.67
C GLY A 641 2.29 13.96 -24.20
N TYR A 642 1.51 15.01 -23.94
CA TYR A 642 1.16 15.48 -22.59
C TYR A 642 0.17 14.55 -21.86
N ASP A 643 -0.60 13.74 -22.57
CA ASP A 643 -1.58 12.80 -21.97
C ASP A 643 -0.95 11.43 -21.66
N THR A 644 0.36 11.29 -21.91
CA THR A 644 1.16 10.16 -21.43
C THR A 644 1.07 10.07 -19.91
N HIS A 645 0.72 8.90 -19.40
CA HIS A 645 0.66 8.61 -17.97
C HIS A 645 2.06 8.32 -17.40
N VAL A 646 2.29 8.67 -16.14
CA VAL A 646 3.58 8.51 -15.43
C VAL A 646 3.43 7.62 -14.20
N GLY A 647 4.50 6.95 -13.78
CA GLY A 647 4.55 6.14 -12.55
C GLY A 647 4.06 4.71 -12.74
N MET A 648 3.50 4.08 -11.69
CA MET A 648 3.28 2.62 -11.59
C MET A 648 2.44 1.94 -12.70
N ARG A 649 1.83 2.71 -13.60
CA ARG A 649 1.04 2.22 -14.76
C ARG A 649 1.35 2.99 -16.05
N GLY A 650 2.49 3.68 -16.10
CA GLY A 650 2.85 4.58 -17.18
C GLY A 650 4.35 4.55 -17.47
N VAL A 651 4.86 5.62 -18.06
CA VAL A 651 6.30 5.76 -18.36
C VAL A 651 7.04 6.16 -17.10
N ASP A 652 8.11 5.45 -16.77
CA ASP A 652 9.08 5.86 -15.75
C ASP A 652 9.97 6.98 -16.31
N LEU A 653 9.89 8.16 -15.69
CA LEU A 653 10.67 9.33 -16.09
C LEU A 653 12.04 9.35 -15.40
N THR A 654 13.08 9.74 -16.16
CA THR A 654 14.42 9.95 -15.61
C THR A 654 14.44 11.14 -14.63
N PRO A 655 15.39 11.23 -13.68
CA PRO A 655 15.46 12.34 -12.74
C PRO A 655 15.47 13.72 -13.43
N GLY A 656 16.22 13.86 -14.54
CA GLY A 656 16.24 15.10 -15.33
C GLY A 656 14.95 15.40 -16.13
N GLN A 657 14.09 14.40 -16.36
CA GLN A 657 12.74 14.64 -16.89
C GLN A 657 11.79 15.08 -15.77
N LYS A 658 11.84 14.45 -14.59
CA LYS A 658 11.09 14.85 -13.39
C LYS A 658 11.41 16.29 -12.99
N GLN A 659 12.70 16.67 -12.98
CA GLN A 659 13.13 18.03 -12.67
C GLN A 659 12.55 19.07 -13.65
N ARG A 660 12.52 18.78 -14.95
CA ARG A 660 11.96 19.70 -15.95
C ARG A 660 10.44 19.84 -15.83
N ILE A 661 9.71 18.80 -15.44
CA ILE A 661 8.27 18.91 -15.11
C ILE A 661 8.07 19.77 -13.84
N ALA A 662 8.96 19.65 -12.84
CA ALA A 662 8.92 20.48 -11.64
C ALA A 662 9.23 21.96 -11.93
N ILE A 663 10.18 22.25 -12.82
CA ILE A 663 10.45 23.61 -13.32
C ILE A 663 9.21 24.13 -14.07
N ALA A 664 8.59 23.33 -14.96
CA ALA A 664 7.38 23.72 -15.69
C ALA A 664 6.20 24.08 -14.76
N ARG A 665 6.00 23.34 -13.66
CA ARG A 665 5.01 23.67 -12.61
C ARG A 665 5.27 25.07 -12.04
N VAL A 666 6.52 25.38 -11.67
CA VAL A 666 6.89 26.66 -11.04
C VAL A 666 6.84 27.83 -12.03
N VAL A 667 7.22 27.62 -13.29
CA VAL A 667 7.03 28.59 -14.38
C VAL A 667 5.55 28.90 -14.58
N LEU A 668 4.68 27.88 -14.66
CA LEU A 668 3.24 28.06 -14.86
C LEU A 668 2.54 28.79 -13.70
N LYS A 669 3.00 28.52 -12.46
CA LYS A 669 2.54 29.21 -11.24
C LYS A 669 2.96 30.69 -11.23
N ASN A 670 4.10 31.01 -11.84
CA ASN A 670 4.69 32.36 -11.94
C ASN A 670 4.78 33.13 -10.61
N ALA A 671 5.16 32.44 -9.53
CA ALA A 671 5.32 33.05 -8.21
C ALA A 671 6.43 34.14 -8.18
N PRO A 672 6.29 35.21 -7.35
CA PRO A 672 7.32 36.22 -7.14
C PRO A 672 8.48 35.75 -6.24
N ILE A 673 8.25 34.74 -5.38
CA ILE A 673 9.27 34.11 -4.54
C ILE A 673 9.57 32.72 -5.11
N LEU A 674 10.85 32.38 -5.27
CA LEU A 674 11.33 31.08 -5.76
C LEU A 674 12.21 30.40 -4.71
N LEU A 675 11.94 29.12 -4.46
CA LEU A 675 12.64 28.31 -3.46
C LEU A 675 13.18 27.05 -4.14
N LEU A 676 14.51 26.91 -4.20
CA LEU A 676 15.18 25.88 -5.00
C LEU A 676 16.05 25.00 -4.09
N ASP A 677 15.61 23.78 -3.78
CA ASP A 677 16.37 22.83 -2.95
C ASP A 677 17.16 21.83 -3.81
N GLU A 678 18.48 22.00 -3.90
CA GLU A 678 19.47 21.07 -4.47
C GLU A 678 19.12 20.45 -5.85
N ALA A 679 18.40 21.19 -6.69
CA ALA A 679 17.71 20.79 -7.93
C ALA A 679 18.57 20.22 -9.09
N SER A 680 19.80 19.78 -8.84
CA SER A 680 20.73 19.23 -9.84
C SER A 680 21.66 18.13 -9.32
N SER A 681 21.60 17.70 -8.06
CA SER A 681 22.64 16.79 -7.51
C SER A 681 22.52 15.33 -7.92
N ALA A 682 21.33 14.87 -8.33
CA ALA A 682 21.07 13.49 -8.75
C ALA A 682 21.13 13.25 -10.28
N ILE A 683 21.56 14.24 -11.06
CA ILE A 683 21.38 14.28 -12.53
C ILE A 683 22.70 14.04 -13.27
N GLU A 684 22.65 13.17 -14.28
CA GLU A 684 23.76 12.77 -15.17
C GLU A 684 24.31 13.95 -15.99
N SER A 685 25.54 13.84 -16.49
CA SER A 685 26.29 14.95 -17.10
C SER A 685 25.56 15.65 -18.25
N GLU A 686 25.05 14.89 -19.22
CA GLU A 686 24.30 15.37 -20.38
C GLU A 686 22.98 16.05 -19.96
N SER A 687 22.10 15.30 -19.29
CA SER A 687 20.77 15.76 -18.90
C SER A 687 20.82 16.91 -17.88
N SER A 688 21.91 17.01 -17.11
CA SER A 688 22.17 18.13 -16.19
C SER A 688 22.36 19.46 -16.90
N ARG A 689 22.83 19.53 -18.16
CA ARG A 689 22.97 20.81 -18.88
C ARG A 689 21.61 21.42 -19.19
N VAL A 690 20.71 20.63 -19.76
CA VAL A 690 19.37 21.07 -20.19
C VAL A 690 18.50 21.48 -18.99
N VAL A 691 18.71 20.83 -17.83
CA VAL A 691 18.09 21.21 -16.56
C VAL A 691 18.70 22.52 -16.00
N GLN A 692 20.03 22.69 -16.10
CA GLN A 692 20.69 23.92 -15.66
C GLN A 692 20.22 25.12 -16.47
N GLU A 693 20.18 25.03 -17.81
CA GLU A 693 19.69 26.09 -18.70
C GLU A 693 18.23 26.49 -18.38
N ALA A 694 17.38 25.54 -17.99
CA ALA A 694 16.01 25.79 -17.56
C ALA A 694 15.90 26.43 -16.16
N LEU A 695 16.83 26.13 -15.25
CA LEU A 695 16.95 26.81 -13.95
C LEU A 695 17.48 28.23 -14.12
N ASP A 696 18.51 28.44 -14.94
CA ASP A 696 19.10 29.76 -15.21
C ASP A 696 18.03 30.69 -15.80
N THR A 697 17.23 30.19 -16.76
CA THR A 697 16.09 30.90 -17.36
C THR A 697 15.00 31.25 -16.33
N LEU A 698 14.80 30.42 -15.31
CA LEU A 698 13.85 30.68 -14.22
C LEU A 698 14.39 31.73 -13.20
N VAL A 699 15.71 31.76 -12.99
CA VAL A 699 16.39 32.65 -12.02
C VAL A 699 16.67 34.05 -12.58
N MET A 700 16.90 34.20 -13.89
CA MET A 700 17.16 35.50 -14.55
C MET A 700 15.96 36.50 -14.56
N GLY A 701 14.88 36.23 -13.83
CA GLY A 701 13.75 37.14 -13.65
C GLY A 701 13.88 38.01 -12.39
N ASN A 702 13.14 39.14 -12.35
CA ASN A 702 13.04 39.98 -11.15
C ASN A 702 12.17 39.30 -10.07
N LYS A 703 12.72 38.28 -9.41
CA LYS A 703 12.04 37.41 -8.43
C LYS A 703 12.97 37.11 -7.26
N THR A 704 12.46 37.20 -6.04
CA THR A 704 13.25 36.82 -4.87
C THR A 704 13.53 35.33 -4.91
N THR A 705 14.80 34.94 -5.04
CA THR A 705 15.19 33.55 -5.26
C THR A 705 16.10 33.09 -4.12
N ILE A 706 15.70 32.02 -3.42
CA ILE A 706 16.53 31.38 -2.40
C ILE A 706 16.92 29.98 -2.89
N LEU A 707 18.22 29.81 -3.14
CA LEU A 707 18.81 28.64 -3.79
C LEU A 707 19.73 27.87 -2.84
N ILE A 708 19.39 26.64 -2.50
CA ILE A 708 20.30 25.71 -1.82
C ILE A 708 21.11 25.01 -2.91
N ALA A 709 22.37 25.43 -3.08
CA ALA A 709 23.25 24.91 -4.13
C ALA A 709 24.49 24.20 -3.57
N HIS A 710 24.86 23.11 -4.24
CA HIS A 710 26.12 22.37 -4.05
C HIS A 710 27.01 22.36 -5.31
N ARG A 711 26.62 23.08 -6.37
CA ARG A 711 27.39 23.21 -7.62
C ARG A 711 27.97 24.61 -7.75
N ALA A 712 29.28 24.69 -7.99
CA ALA A 712 30.03 25.94 -8.12
C ALA A 712 29.55 26.86 -9.27
N ALA A 713 28.99 26.28 -10.35
CA ALA A 713 28.52 27.04 -11.51
C ALA A 713 27.42 28.06 -11.17
N MET A 714 26.43 27.65 -10.38
CA MET A 714 25.33 28.54 -9.96
C MET A 714 25.80 29.71 -9.09
N MET A 715 26.86 29.53 -8.29
CA MET A 715 27.29 30.54 -7.32
C MET A 715 27.77 31.86 -7.93
N LYS A 716 28.07 31.88 -9.23
CA LYS A 716 28.53 33.08 -9.95
C LYS A 716 27.41 34.01 -10.41
N HIS A 717 26.16 33.56 -10.34
CA HIS A 717 24.99 34.27 -10.86
C HIS A 717 24.02 34.64 -9.71
N VAL A 718 24.59 35.02 -8.56
CA VAL A 718 23.91 35.17 -7.28
C VAL A 718 24.40 36.45 -6.61
N ASP A 719 23.48 37.31 -6.15
CA ASP A 719 23.82 38.62 -5.56
C ASP A 719 24.51 38.49 -4.20
N ASN A 720 24.13 37.49 -3.41
CA ASN A 720 24.63 37.26 -2.06
C ASN A 720 24.63 35.77 -1.70
N ILE A 721 25.75 35.29 -1.18
CA ILE A 721 25.95 33.90 -0.76
C ILE A 721 26.02 33.85 0.76
N VAL A 722 25.33 32.89 1.36
CA VAL A 722 25.23 32.67 2.82
C VAL A 722 25.78 31.29 3.15
N VAL A 723 26.81 31.22 4.00
CA VAL A 723 27.45 29.96 4.39
C VAL A 723 26.98 29.53 5.78
N LEU A 724 26.27 28.40 5.85
CA LEU A 724 25.76 27.80 7.08
C LEU A 724 26.69 26.75 7.66
N ASN A 725 26.97 26.86 8.95
CA ASN A 725 27.55 25.81 9.77
C ASN A 725 26.87 25.78 11.15
N GLY A 726 26.58 24.59 11.69
CA GLY A 726 25.99 24.44 13.02
C GLY A 726 24.70 25.25 13.27
N GLY A 727 23.89 25.52 12.23
CA GLY A 727 22.66 26.31 12.36
C GLY A 727 22.86 27.83 12.44
N ARG A 728 24.05 28.34 12.07
CA ARG A 728 24.40 29.77 12.05
C ARG A 728 25.05 30.17 10.73
N ILE A 729 24.96 31.45 10.37
CA ILE A 729 25.78 32.05 9.31
C ILE A 729 27.22 32.19 9.84
N VAL A 730 28.20 31.78 9.04
CA VAL A 730 29.63 31.95 9.33
C VAL A 730 30.26 32.96 8.39
N GLU A 731 29.91 32.90 7.10
CA GLU A 731 30.40 33.77 6.04
C GLU A 731 29.22 34.26 5.19
N GLN A 732 29.27 35.52 4.74
CA GLN A 732 28.28 36.11 3.85
C GLN A 732 28.94 37.13 2.91
N GLY A 733 28.59 37.11 1.62
CA GLY A 733 29.14 38.04 0.62
C GLY A 733 28.89 37.63 -0.83
N THR A 734 29.49 38.35 -1.78
CA THR A 734 29.51 37.96 -3.21
C THR A 734 30.48 36.78 -3.43
N HIS A 735 30.37 36.12 -4.59
CA HIS A 735 31.27 35.01 -4.97
C HIS A 735 32.76 35.39 -4.80
N ASP A 736 33.18 36.50 -5.42
CA ASP A 736 34.59 36.89 -5.45
C ASP A 736 35.09 37.28 -4.04
N SER A 737 34.29 38.03 -3.28
CA SER A 737 34.62 38.43 -1.90
C SER A 737 34.79 37.22 -0.97
N LEU A 738 33.99 36.16 -1.14
CA LEU A 738 34.14 34.91 -0.37
C LEU A 738 35.27 34.02 -0.88
N MET A 739 35.67 34.15 -2.15
CA MET A 739 36.86 33.48 -2.69
C MET A 739 38.15 34.09 -2.10
N ASP A 740 38.24 35.41 -2.02
CA ASP A 740 39.40 36.12 -1.45
C ASP A 740 39.58 35.85 0.05
N GLN A 741 38.49 35.67 0.79
CA GLN A 741 38.52 35.35 2.23
C GLN A 741 39.06 33.95 2.55
N ASN A 742 39.20 33.05 1.58
CA ASN A 742 39.75 31.69 1.72
C ASN A 742 39.10 30.84 2.85
N GLY A 743 37.82 31.12 3.12
CA GLY A 743 37.06 30.58 4.26
C GLY A 743 36.46 29.19 4.04
N LEU A 744 35.43 28.87 4.83
CA LEU A 744 34.60 27.69 4.68
C LEU A 744 33.94 27.63 3.29
N TYR A 745 33.59 28.76 2.69
CA TYR A 745 33.11 28.85 1.32
C TYR A 745 34.08 28.20 0.32
N VAL A 746 35.35 28.64 0.31
CA VAL A 746 36.38 28.13 -0.61
C VAL A 746 36.62 26.64 -0.36
N ARG A 747 36.63 26.20 0.90
CA ARG A 747 36.74 24.78 1.26
C ARG A 747 35.58 23.96 0.69
N LEU A 748 34.33 24.42 0.82
CA LEU A 748 33.15 23.74 0.26
C LEU A 748 33.14 23.74 -1.28
N MET A 749 33.73 24.76 -1.92
CA MET A 749 33.84 24.89 -3.38
C MET A 749 34.98 24.05 -3.99
N GLN A 750 35.95 23.59 -3.20
CA GLN A 750 37.03 22.74 -3.69
C GLN A 750 36.56 21.31 -4.01
N PRO A 751 36.92 20.72 -5.17
CA PRO A 751 36.44 19.40 -5.61
C PRO A 751 36.95 18.20 -4.77
N HIS A 752 37.69 18.46 -3.69
CA HIS A 752 38.19 17.45 -2.75
C HIS A 752 37.35 17.34 -1.47
N PHE A 753 36.63 18.39 -1.05
CA PHE A 753 35.90 18.39 0.22
C PHE A 753 34.73 17.39 0.24
N GLY A 754 34.09 17.17 -0.90
CA GLY A 754 33.06 16.13 -1.08
C GLY A 754 33.57 14.68 -1.04
N LYS A 755 34.90 14.45 -1.03
CA LYS A 755 35.50 13.11 -0.95
C LYS A 755 35.74 12.68 0.50
N GLY A 756 36.37 13.53 1.33
CA GLY A 756 36.74 13.18 2.71
C GLY A 756 35.55 12.84 3.61
N LEU A 757 34.40 13.52 3.44
CA LEU A 757 33.16 13.26 4.18
C LEU A 757 32.50 11.90 3.88
N ARG A 758 32.96 11.15 2.87
CA ARG A 758 32.56 9.74 2.68
C ARG A 758 33.51 8.74 3.34
N GLN A 759 34.77 9.11 3.60
CA GLN A 759 35.75 8.21 4.23
C GLN A 759 35.64 8.23 5.77
N HIS A 760 35.41 9.38 6.40
CA HIS A 760 35.15 9.49 7.85
C HIS A 760 33.76 9.00 8.32
N ARG A 761 33.17 8.03 7.60
CA ARG A 761 31.98 7.24 8.01
C ARG A 761 32.12 5.74 7.72
N LEU A 762 33.34 5.26 7.45
CA LEU A 762 33.68 3.84 7.30
C LEU A 762 34.61 3.33 8.42
N MET A 763 34.61 4.03 9.56
CA MET A 763 35.09 3.60 10.88
C MET A 763 34.04 4.01 11.93
#